data_AF-A0A968LYX8-F1
#
_entry.id   AF-A0A968LYX8-F1
#
_cell.length_a   1.000
_cell.length_b   1.000
_cell.length_c   1.000
_cell.angle_alpha   90.00
_cell.angle_beta   90.00
_cell.angle_gamma   90.00
#
_symmetry.space_group_name_H-M   'P 1'
#
loop_
_entity.id
_entity.type
_entity.pdbx_description
1 polymer ?
#
loop_
_entity_poly.entity_id
_entity_poly.type
_entity_poly.pdbx_seq_one_letter_code
_entity_poly.pdbx_strand_id
1 'polypeptide(L)'
;MEFRQLKCFIAVAQELHFGRAAESLHLSQPALSKQIQALENSLEIQLLERTKHYCKLTSAGQKFLETARRVLHDLEEGIQVTRQVADGQIGKVRIGLTEATLFCLAPSILRTYRERYPQVDLILTSGGTETNVEALRTYQIDLGFVYLPIREPTLSVYPLYEENYIVALPALHRLARQKQILLQSLANEPMIFYPRSLAPVLYANFIKCCEQAGFAPNIVQEAELAQTRLGLTAAGVGITFVLADMQNLNAKGVVYRPLIGDFPTLKLAIAQRQTESSSVVHEFVKVFKTTAFSKSRIASPKLDIGWVLHPGLTNRDRMTEPNSAKLKNRQLLNRVYFNGWTILVIAIATLIATPVLFVLGSIVYPSGEIWQQLAATVLGDYILNSLWLMVGVGIGVVVIGVGTAWLVTMCRFWGSRLFEWALLLPLAAPAYLLAYTYTDMLEFYGPVQTWLRMLFGWSSAGDYWFPSIRTLWGAIAMLILVLYPYVYLLARVAFLEQSLCTLEASRSLGCNPWNSFFTVALPLARPAIAAGLALAEMETLNDFGTVQYFGVNTFTTGIYSTWFGMGERVAAAQLAACLMLFVLVLILLEKWSRRQARYYQTASQQHQLPKYQLGFVRGVLAWIACFVPFALGFLVPGIYLLCMTISNAEETLNDSFFELATNSFILAILSAAIAMLFSLMMAYGERLQPNLGMRLAIRIASMGYAIPGSVIAVGVLIPMGHFDNALDSWMRSTLGISTGLLLSGTITALIYAYLVRFLAVALGAVESSLNKIKPSLDDAARSLGYNATSTLVKVHVPLMSGGMLTAAMLVFVDVMKELSATLVIRPFNFDTLAVRVYQYASDERLVEASAPALAIVVVGIIPVIFLSWRIAKSRSTT
;
A
#
# COMPACT_ATOMS: atom_id res chain seq x y z
N MET A 1 -22.36 49.31 -9.21
CA MET A 1 -22.37 49.42 -7.73
C MET A 1 -20.92 49.42 -7.23
N GLU A 2 -20.55 50.34 -6.34
CA GLU A 2 -19.19 50.48 -5.80
C GLU A 2 -19.17 50.45 -4.26
N PHE A 3 -18.04 50.06 -3.64
CA PHE A 3 -17.92 50.03 -2.17
C PHE A 3 -18.14 51.38 -1.50
N ARG A 4 -17.75 52.48 -2.17
CA ARG A 4 -18.01 53.84 -1.69
C ARG A 4 -19.50 54.12 -1.56
N GLN A 5 -20.31 53.60 -2.47
CA GLN A 5 -21.77 53.73 -2.44
C GLN A 5 -22.37 52.97 -1.26
N LEU A 6 -21.84 51.78 -0.94
CA LEU A 6 -22.25 51.00 0.25
C LEU A 6 -21.95 51.74 1.55
N LYS A 7 -20.75 52.33 1.69
CA LYS A 7 -20.38 53.15 2.86
C LYS A 7 -21.29 54.38 3.01
N CYS A 8 -21.55 55.07 1.89
CA CYS A 8 -22.49 56.19 1.84
C CYS A 8 -23.89 55.77 2.30
N PHE A 9 -24.39 54.65 1.80
CA PHE A 9 -25.71 54.14 2.15
C PHE A 9 -25.83 53.73 3.61
N ILE A 10 -24.84 53.02 4.16
CA ILE A 10 -24.82 52.62 5.57
C ILE A 10 -24.84 53.83 6.50
N ALA A 11 -24.05 54.87 6.19
CA ALA A 11 -24.03 56.10 6.98
C ALA A 11 -25.40 56.81 6.96
N VAL A 12 -26.03 56.93 5.79
CA VAL A 12 -27.39 57.53 5.68
C VAL A 12 -28.43 56.67 6.42
N ALA A 13 -28.32 55.35 6.32
CA ALA A 13 -29.21 54.41 6.98
C ALA A 13 -29.09 54.41 8.52
N GLN A 14 -27.91 54.72 9.05
CA GLN A 14 -27.66 54.85 10.49
C GLN A 14 -28.15 56.19 11.04
N GLU A 15 -27.83 57.29 10.33
CA GLU A 15 -28.15 58.63 10.79
C GLU A 15 -29.59 59.05 10.49
N LEU A 16 -30.24 58.38 9.53
CA LEU A 16 -31.54 58.75 8.95
C LEU A 16 -31.62 60.24 8.56
N HIS A 17 -30.46 60.84 8.25
CA HIS A 17 -30.30 62.26 7.99
C HIS A 17 -29.09 62.51 7.09
N PHE A 18 -29.33 63.05 5.89
CA PHE A 18 -28.26 63.24 4.88
C PHE A 18 -27.17 64.23 5.30
N GLY A 19 -27.51 65.29 6.05
CA GLY A 19 -26.52 66.26 6.58
C GLY A 19 -25.50 65.60 7.53
N ARG A 20 -25.98 65.01 8.64
CA ARG A 20 -25.16 64.24 9.59
C ARG A 20 -24.37 63.10 8.93
N ALA A 21 -25.00 62.35 8.03
CA ALA A 21 -24.30 61.29 7.30
C ALA A 21 -23.18 61.84 6.41
N ALA A 22 -23.38 62.99 5.76
CA ALA A 22 -22.37 63.64 4.95
C ALA A 22 -21.20 64.17 5.80
N GLU A 23 -21.50 64.76 6.97
CA GLU A 23 -20.49 65.16 7.96
C GLU A 23 -19.65 63.97 8.44
N SER A 24 -20.28 62.85 8.80
CA SER A 24 -19.59 61.63 9.28
C SER A 24 -18.64 61.01 8.25
N LEU A 25 -18.89 61.25 6.96
CA LEU A 25 -18.07 60.75 5.85
C LEU A 25 -17.15 61.82 5.27
N HIS A 26 -17.13 63.03 5.85
CA HIS A 26 -16.41 64.20 5.33
C HIS A 26 -16.74 64.52 3.84
N LEU A 27 -18.03 64.43 3.48
CA LEU A 27 -18.56 64.74 2.15
C LEU A 27 -19.51 65.93 2.20
N SER A 28 -19.69 66.61 1.07
CA SER A 28 -20.80 67.56 0.92
C SER A 28 -22.11 66.81 0.73
N GLN A 29 -23.21 67.36 1.26
CA GLN A 29 -24.54 66.74 1.14
C GLN A 29 -24.96 66.46 -0.32
N PRO A 30 -24.68 67.33 -1.33
CA PRO A 30 -24.97 67.02 -2.73
C PRO A 30 -24.17 65.83 -3.26
N ALA A 31 -22.91 65.67 -2.83
CA ALA A 31 -22.08 64.54 -3.25
C ALA A 31 -22.59 63.21 -2.68
N LEU A 32 -23.00 63.19 -1.40
CA LEU A 32 -23.61 62.02 -0.78
C LEU A 32 -24.93 61.64 -1.47
N SER A 33 -25.79 62.61 -1.73
CA SER A 33 -27.05 62.39 -2.44
C SER A 33 -26.85 61.78 -3.83
N LYS A 34 -25.85 62.25 -4.59
CA LYS A 34 -25.49 61.70 -5.90
C LYS A 34 -25.01 60.25 -5.82
N GLN A 35 -24.26 59.88 -4.78
CA GLN A 35 -23.79 58.50 -4.56
C GLN A 35 -24.93 57.55 -4.21
N ILE A 36 -25.87 57.98 -3.37
CA ILE A 36 -27.09 57.21 -3.07
C ILE A 36 -27.95 57.06 -4.33
N GLN A 37 -28.14 58.13 -5.10
CA GLN A 37 -28.91 58.05 -6.34
C GLN A 37 -28.29 57.08 -7.35
N ALA A 38 -26.96 57.10 -7.50
CA ALA A 38 -26.25 56.17 -8.37
C ALA A 38 -26.40 54.72 -7.90
N LEU A 39 -26.44 54.49 -6.57
CA LEU A 39 -26.69 53.18 -5.99
C LEU A 39 -28.11 52.67 -6.29
N GLU A 40 -29.13 53.49 -6.00
CA GLU A 40 -30.54 53.15 -6.25
C GLU A 40 -30.80 52.91 -7.75
N ASN A 41 -30.22 53.74 -8.62
CA ASN A 41 -30.30 53.55 -10.06
C ASN A 41 -29.63 52.25 -10.51
N SER A 42 -28.49 51.88 -9.91
CA SER A 42 -27.80 50.63 -10.26
C SER A 42 -28.51 49.37 -9.78
N LEU A 43 -29.36 49.49 -8.76
CA LEU A 43 -30.18 48.40 -8.23
C LEU A 43 -31.59 48.41 -8.82
N GLU A 44 -31.95 49.47 -9.57
CA GLU A 44 -33.29 49.76 -10.08
C GLU A 44 -34.38 49.73 -8.98
N ILE A 45 -33.99 50.03 -7.74
CA ILE A 45 -34.84 49.94 -6.54
C ILE A 45 -34.57 51.17 -5.66
N GLN A 46 -35.65 51.78 -5.16
CA GLN A 46 -35.54 52.81 -4.11
C GLN A 46 -35.27 52.16 -2.75
N LEU A 47 -34.16 52.56 -2.12
CA LEU A 47 -33.73 52.07 -0.82
C LEU A 47 -34.13 53.03 0.31
N LEU A 48 -34.35 54.31 -0.01
CA LEU A 48 -34.71 55.35 0.96
C LEU A 48 -35.97 56.11 0.53
N GLU A 49 -36.90 56.26 1.47
CA GLU A 49 -37.99 57.23 1.37
C GLU A 49 -37.49 58.57 1.91
N ARG A 50 -37.58 59.62 1.08
CA ARG A 50 -37.11 60.97 1.42
C ARG A 50 -38.17 62.03 1.16
N THR A 51 -38.42 62.86 2.17
CA THR A 51 -39.20 64.12 2.05
C THR A 51 -38.37 65.30 2.56
N LYS A 52 -38.91 66.52 2.49
CA LYS A 52 -38.24 67.74 3.00
C LYS A 52 -37.91 67.69 4.51
N HIS A 53 -38.58 66.81 5.28
CA HIS A 53 -38.49 66.79 6.74
C HIS A 53 -38.10 65.42 7.35
N TYR A 54 -38.13 64.32 6.60
CA TYR A 54 -37.72 63.01 7.12
C TYR A 54 -37.07 62.10 6.05
N CYS A 55 -36.22 61.18 6.52
CA CYS A 55 -35.65 60.08 5.73
C CYS A 55 -35.85 58.76 6.46
N LYS A 56 -36.35 57.73 5.76
CA LYS A 56 -36.56 56.38 6.27
C LYS A 56 -36.08 55.34 5.26
N LEU A 57 -35.76 54.14 5.72
CA LEU A 57 -35.44 53.00 4.87
C LEU A 57 -36.72 52.37 4.33
N THR A 58 -36.75 52.02 3.05
CA THR A 58 -37.79 51.12 2.49
C THR A 58 -37.57 49.69 3.00
N SER A 59 -38.53 48.79 2.80
CA SER A 59 -38.35 47.35 3.10
C SER A 59 -37.16 46.76 2.35
N ALA A 60 -36.95 47.18 1.09
CA ALA A 60 -35.77 46.82 0.31
C ALA A 60 -34.49 47.45 0.89
N GLY A 61 -34.54 48.72 1.33
CA GLY A 61 -33.45 49.41 2.01
C GLY A 61 -33.02 48.74 3.32
N GLN A 62 -33.96 48.28 4.15
CA GLN A 62 -33.66 47.53 5.37
C GLN A 62 -32.96 46.21 5.06
N LYS A 63 -33.45 45.45 4.07
CA LYS A 63 -32.82 44.18 3.69
C LYS A 63 -31.44 44.38 3.05
N PHE A 64 -31.31 45.44 2.25
CA PHE A 64 -30.05 45.80 1.63
C PHE A 64 -29.03 46.30 2.65
N LEU A 65 -29.45 46.97 3.73
CA LEU A 65 -28.56 47.42 4.82
C LEU A 65 -27.89 46.24 5.53
N GLU A 66 -28.63 45.18 5.84
CA GLU A 66 -28.05 43.94 6.40
C GLU A 66 -26.97 43.36 5.48
N THR A 67 -27.24 43.35 4.18
CA THR A 67 -26.36 42.79 3.16
C THR A 67 -25.11 43.66 2.97
N ALA A 68 -25.28 44.97 2.88
CA ALA A 68 -24.20 45.95 2.72
C ALA A 68 -23.21 45.92 3.89
N ARG A 69 -23.71 45.78 5.13
CA ARG A 69 -22.86 45.67 6.33
C ARG A 69 -22.01 44.40 6.30
N ARG A 70 -22.61 43.27 5.93
CA ARG A 70 -21.89 42.00 5.81
C ARG A 70 -20.76 42.07 4.78
N VAL A 71 -21.06 42.60 3.58
CA VAL A 71 -20.07 42.71 2.50
C VAL A 71 -18.87 43.59 2.88
N LEU A 72 -19.08 44.71 3.59
CA LEU A 72 -17.96 45.54 4.05
C LEU A 72 -17.15 44.89 5.17
N HIS A 73 -17.81 44.16 6.07
CA HIS A 73 -17.14 43.42 7.13
C HIS A 73 -16.24 42.31 6.56
N ASP A 74 -16.76 41.51 5.65
CA ASP A 74 -16.02 40.42 4.98
C ASP A 74 -14.80 40.98 4.20
N LEU A 75 -14.92 42.17 3.62
CA LEU A 75 -13.83 42.84 2.92
C LEU A 75 -12.73 43.32 3.89
N GLU A 76 -13.10 43.97 5.00
CA GLU A 76 -12.14 44.43 6.00
C GLU A 76 -11.42 43.25 6.67
N GLU A 77 -12.12 42.16 6.94
CA GLU A 77 -11.54 40.90 7.42
C GLU A 77 -10.56 40.32 6.39
N GLY A 78 -10.94 40.26 5.11
CA GLY A 78 -10.06 39.79 4.04
C GLY A 78 -8.78 40.63 3.89
N ILE A 79 -8.85 41.95 4.06
CA ILE A 79 -7.68 42.84 4.04
C ILE A 79 -6.76 42.57 5.25
N GLN A 80 -7.33 42.39 6.43
CA GLN A 80 -6.56 42.09 7.65
C GLN A 80 -5.84 40.74 7.55
N VAL A 81 -6.53 39.69 7.09
CA VAL A 81 -5.93 38.37 6.87
C VAL A 81 -4.80 38.45 5.83
N THR A 82 -5.00 39.19 4.74
CA THR A 82 -3.97 39.38 3.70
C THR A 82 -2.72 40.09 4.26
N ARG A 83 -2.90 41.10 5.12
CA ARG A 83 -1.78 41.77 5.82
C ARG A 83 -1.07 40.84 6.80
N GLN A 84 -1.82 40.05 7.57
CA GLN A 84 -1.27 39.07 8.49
C GLN A 84 -0.47 37.96 7.77
N VAL A 85 -0.83 37.60 6.53
CA VAL A 85 -0.02 36.72 5.67
C VAL A 85 1.25 37.42 5.19
N ALA A 86 1.16 38.68 4.75
CA ALA A 86 2.33 39.45 4.29
C ALA A 86 3.37 39.69 5.40
N ASP A 87 2.90 40.00 6.62
CA ASP A 87 3.72 40.21 7.81
C ASP A 87 4.24 38.89 8.43
N GLY A 88 3.88 37.74 7.85
CA GLY A 88 4.30 36.42 8.30
C GLY A 88 3.68 35.97 9.63
N GLN A 89 2.56 36.57 10.04
CA GLN A 89 1.79 36.18 11.23
C GLN A 89 0.89 34.98 10.98
N ILE A 90 0.48 34.76 9.73
CA ILE A 90 -0.24 33.57 9.27
C ILE A 90 0.58 32.91 8.19
N GLY A 91 0.75 31.60 8.26
CA GLY A 91 1.47 30.85 7.25
C GLY A 91 1.97 29.51 7.74
N LYS A 92 2.92 28.94 7.03
CA LYS A 92 3.41 27.59 7.28
C LYS A 92 4.93 27.54 7.17
N VAL A 93 5.58 26.87 8.11
CA VAL A 93 7.03 26.63 8.07
C VAL A 93 7.30 25.15 8.23
N ARG A 94 7.97 24.56 7.24
CA ARG A 94 8.39 23.16 7.27
C ARG A 94 9.86 23.08 7.69
N ILE A 95 10.12 22.34 8.76
CA ILE A 95 11.43 22.28 9.41
C ILE A 95 11.91 20.83 9.45
N GLY A 96 13.07 20.57 8.86
CA GLY A 96 13.82 19.32 9.01
C GLY A 96 14.69 19.37 10.26
N LEU A 97 14.41 18.51 11.23
CA LEU A 97 15.15 18.38 12.48
C LEU A 97 16.11 17.20 12.41
N THR A 98 17.33 17.36 12.91
CA THR A 98 18.17 16.20 13.24
C THR A 98 17.75 15.62 14.59
N GLU A 99 18.09 14.35 14.84
CA GLU A 99 17.76 13.67 16.09
C GLU A 99 18.30 14.43 17.30
N ALA A 100 19.54 14.94 17.25
CA ALA A 100 20.12 15.75 18.31
C ALA A 100 19.32 17.04 18.55
N THR A 101 18.98 17.75 17.47
CA THR A 101 18.26 19.03 17.55
C THR A 101 16.89 18.88 18.21
N LEU A 102 16.19 17.76 17.95
CA LEU A 102 14.86 17.50 18.51
C LEU A 102 14.86 17.53 20.04
N PHE A 103 15.91 17.01 20.67
CA PHE A 103 15.98 16.90 22.14
C PHE A 103 16.66 18.09 22.79
N CYS A 104 17.56 18.79 22.09
CA CYS A 104 18.36 19.83 22.72
C CYS A 104 17.83 21.25 22.47
N LEU A 105 17.37 21.56 21.26
CA LEU A 105 17.23 22.95 20.81
C LEU A 105 15.84 23.26 20.25
N ALA A 106 15.25 22.30 19.54
CA ALA A 106 13.93 22.46 18.95
C ALA A 106 12.87 22.84 20.00
N PRO A 107 12.79 22.23 21.21
CA PRO A 107 11.73 22.56 22.17
C PRO A 107 11.74 24.04 22.59
N SER A 108 12.91 24.62 22.86
CA SER A 108 13.03 26.03 23.24
C SER A 108 12.69 26.97 22.09
N ILE A 109 13.22 26.71 20.89
CA ILE A 109 12.95 27.59 19.73
C ILE A 109 11.48 27.51 19.32
N LEU A 110 10.93 26.30 19.24
CA LEU A 110 9.54 26.09 18.83
C LEU A 110 8.57 26.70 19.85
N ARG A 111 8.90 26.67 21.14
CA ARG A 111 8.13 27.36 22.18
C ARG A 111 8.13 28.87 21.98
N THR A 112 9.31 29.49 21.92
CA THR A 112 9.44 30.94 21.72
C THR A 112 8.80 31.38 20.40
N TYR A 113 8.92 30.58 19.35
CA TYR A 113 8.31 30.89 18.07
C TYR A 113 6.77 30.76 18.10
N ARG A 114 6.22 29.70 18.70
CA ARG A 114 4.76 29.53 18.86
C ARG A 114 4.13 30.59 19.74
N GLU A 115 4.82 31.04 20.79
CA GLU A 115 4.36 32.14 21.65
C GLU A 115 4.29 33.46 20.87
N ARG A 116 5.21 33.68 19.92
CA ARG A 116 5.27 34.91 19.12
C ARG A 116 4.42 34.89 17.84
N TYR A 117 4.20 33.70 17.28
CA TYR A 117 3.47 33.48 16.02
C TYR A 117 2.47 32.31 16.16
N PRO A 118 1.37 32.47 16.91
CA PRO A 118 0.45 31.38 17.24
C PRO A 118 -0.38 30.87 16.05
N GLN A 119 -0.54 31.69 15.01
CA GLN A 119 -1.30 31.38 13.80
C GLN A 119 -0.41 30.80 12.67
N VAL A 120 0.86 30.49 12.96
CA VAL A 120 1.79 29.86 12.02
C VAL A 120 1.85 28.35 12.26
N ASP A 121 1.55 27.58 11.22
CA ASP A 121 1.64 26.14 11.25
C ASP A 121 3.08 25.67 11.08
N LEU A 122 3.64 25.08 12.14
CA LEU A 122 4.96 24.45 12.13
C LEU A 122 4.82 22.96 11.78
N ILE A 123 5.39 22.55 10.65
CA ILE A 123 5.52 21.15 10.27
C ILE A 123 6.94 20.69 10.54
N LEU A 124 7.07 19.65 11.36
CA LEU A 124 8.36 19.10 11.75
C LEU A 124 8.56 17.75 11.07
N THR A 125 9.72 17.57 10.45
CA THR A 125 10.17 16.30 9.88
C THR A 125 11.49 15.92 10.52
N SER A 126 11.73 14.63 10.75
CA SER A 126 13.00 14.15 11.32
C SER A 126 13.84 13.48 10.25
N GLY A 127 15.13 13.82 10.21
CA GLY A 127 16.07 13.28 9.22
C GLY A 127 17.52 13.62 9.55
N GLY A 128 18.47 13.02 8.81
CA GLY A 128 19.89 13.36 8.90
C GLY A 128 20.24 14.62 8.10
N THR A 129 21.49 15.08 8.20
CA THR A 129 22.01 16.23 7.43
C THR A 129 21.74 16.08 5.93
N GLU A 130 22.11 14.93 5.33
CA GLU A 130 21.93 14.67 3.89
C GLU A 130 20.45 14.71 3.49
N THR A 131 19.57 14.12 4.31
CA THR A 131 18.12 14.14 4.08
C THR A 131 17.57 15.56 4.12
N ASN A 132 18.01 16.38 5.08
CA ASN A 132 17.57 17.76 5.20
C ASN A 132 18.12 18.64 4.07
N VAL A 133 19.35 18.41 3.64
CA VAL A 133 19.95 19.09 2.48
C VAL A 133 19.16 18.78 1.20
N GLU A 134 18.86 17.52 0.94
CA GLU A 134 18.06 17.12 -0.22
C GLU A 134 16.63 17.66 -0.13
N ALA A 135 16.00 17.57 1.05
CA ALA A 135 14.66 18.10 1.27
C ALA A 135 14.58 19.63 1.07
N LEU A 136 15.65 20.38 1.39
CA LEU A 136 15.75 21.81 1.09
C LEU A 136 15.85 22.06 -0.42
N ARG A 137 16.64 21.25 -1.14
CA ARG A 137 16.80 21.32 -2.61
C ARG A 137 15.50 21.01 -3.34
N THR A 138 14.75 20.02 -2.88
CA THR A 138 13.48 19.60 -3.48
C THR A 138 12.26 20.36 -2.94
N TYR A 139 12.47 21.47 -2.21
CA TYR A 139 11.40 22.31 -1.63
C TYR A 139 10.42 21.56 -0.72
N GLN A 140 10.85 20.45 -0.10
CA GLN A 140 10.06 19.66 0.83
C GLN A 140 10.05 20.26 2.24
N ILE A 141 11.18 20.86 2.66
CA ILE A 141 11.29 21.66 3.87
C ILE A 141 11.74 23.08 3.52
N ASP A 142 11.46 24.03 4.41
CA ASP A 142 11.84 25.44 4.26
C ASP A 142 13.12 25.76 5.05
N LEU A 143 13.30 25.08 6.18
CA LEU A 143 14.48 25.15 7.03
C LEU A 143 14.96 23.74 7.37
N GLY A 144 16.28 23.52 7.36
CA GLY A 144 16.87 22.24 7.73
C GLY A 144 17.99 22.40 8.73
N PHE A 145 17.95 21.64 9.82
CA PHE A 145 19.10 21.50 10.72
C PHE A 145 20.14 20.57 10.13
N VAL A 146 21.40 21.00 10.13
CA VAL A 146 22.49 20.31 9.46
C VAL A 146 23.77 20.39 10.30
N TYR A 147 24.61 19.36 10.19
CA TYR A 147 25.98 19.40 10.68
C TYR A 147 26.95 19.76 9.56
N LEU A 148 27.79 20.76 9.79
CA LEU A 148 28.81 21.20 8.84
C LEU A 148 30.05 20.29 8.86
N PRO A 149 30.78 20.21 7.72
CA PRO A 149 30.57 20.95 6.48
C PRO A 149 29.50 20.33 5.57
N ILE A 150 28.69 21.18 4.92
CA ILE A 150 27.85 20.78 3.77
C ILE A 150 28.42 21.37 2.49
N ARG A 151 28.35 20.64 1.38
CA ARG A 151 28.89 21.07 0.08
C ARG A 151 27.79 21.51 -0.89
N GLU A 152 27.00 22.51 -0.48
CA GLU A 152 25.85 22.98 -1.26
C GLU A 152 25.83 24.51 -1.37
N PRO A 153 26.27 25.09 -2.50
CA PRO A 153 26.43 26.54 -2.65
C PRO A 153 25.09 27.28 -2.79
N THR A 154 23.99 26.58 -3.05
CA THR A 154 22.63 27.16 -3.19
C THR A 154 21.93 27.40 -1.85
N LEU A 155 22.54 26.94 -0.75
CA LEU A 155 22.01 27.07 0.60
C LEU A 155 22.75 28.15 1.38
N SER A 156 21.98 29.01 2.05
CA SER A 156 22.48 29.89 3.10
C SER A 156 22.52 29.11 4.40
N VAL A 157 23.70 29.05 5.04
CA VAL A 157 23.89 28.31 6.28
C VAL A 157 24.22 29.28 7.42
N TYR A 158 23.48 29.17 8.51
CA TYR A 158 23.69 29.95 9.71
C TYR A 158 24.21 29.03 10.82
N PRO A 159 25.53 29.04 11.10
CA PRO A 159 26.12 28.21 12.14
C PRO A 159 25.62 28.63 13.52
N LEU A 160 25.48 27.65 14.40
CA LEU A 160 24.87 27.80 15.71
C LEU A 160 25.91 27.71 16.84
N TYR A 161 26.37 26.50 17.15
CA TYR A 161 27.45 26.24 18.10
C TYR A 161 28.18 24.94 17.72
N GLU A 162 29.31 24.74 18.38
CA GLU A 162 30.14 23.56 18.25
C GLU A 162 29.66 22.48 19.21
N GLU A 163 29.44 21.28 18.70
CA GLU A 163 29.11 20.10 19.49
C GLU A 163 30.31 19.18 19.63
N ASN A 164 30.46 18.68 20.85
CA ASN A 164 31.50 17.74 21.23
C ASN A 164 30.93 16.33 21.33
N TYR A 165 31.76 15.35 21.01
CA TYR A 165 31.45 13.95 21.31
C TYR A 165 31.60 13.68 22.81
N ILE A 166 30.67 12.89 23.33
CA ILE A 166 30.72 12.30 24.66
C ILE A 166 30.54 10.79 24.52
N VAL A 167 31.02 10.05 25.52
CA VAL A 167 30.77 8.62 25.62
C VAL A 167 29.69 8.36 26.65
N ALA A 168 28.75 7.50 26.29
CA ALA A 168 27.73 6.95 27.16
C ALA A 168 28.16 5.53 27.56
N LEU A 169 28.16 5.29 28.87
CA LEU A 169 28.61 4.06 29.51
C LEU A 169 27.51 3.48 30.39
N PRO A 170 27.48 2.15 30.61
CA PRO A 170 26.69 1.59 31.70
C PRO A 170 27.08 2.21 33.06
N ALA A 171 26.13 2.44 33.96
CA ALA A 171 26.39 3.09 35.25
C ALA A 171 27.41 2.35 36.13
N LEU A 172 27.48 1.02 35.98
CA LEU A 172 28.42 0.15 36.69
C LEU A 172 29.75 -0.05 35.95
N HIS A 173 29.95 0.61 34.81
CA HIS A 173 31.15 0.46 33.99
C HIS A 173 32.39 1.00 34.71
N ARG A 174 33.54 0.33 34.56
CA ARG A 174 34.81 0.72 35.20
C ARG A 174 35.20 2.18 34.93
N LEU A 175 35.02 2.61 33.67
CA LEU A 175 35.35 3.98 33.24
C LEU A 175 34.30 5.03 33.65
N ALA A 176 33.11 4.63 34.13
CA ALA A 176 32.06 5.58 34.53
C ALA A 176 32.48 6.43 35.75
N ARG A 177 33.46 5.97 36.55
CA ARG A 177 34.01 6.70 37.70
C ARG A 177 34.99 7.81 37.31
N GLN A 178 35.52 7.79 36.10
CA GLN A 178 36.44 8.84 35.62
C GLN A 178 35.66 10.10 35.26
N LYS A 179 36.26 11.28 35.46
CA LYS A 179 35.62 12.58 35.10
C LYS A 179 35.64 12.83 33.59
N GLN A 180 36.68 12.37 32.91
CA GLN A 180 36.88 12.46 31.47
C GLN A 180 37.57 11.18 30.99
N ILE A 181 37.34 10.79 29.74
CA ILE A 181 37.85 9.53 29.19
C ILE A 181 38.68 9.84 27.96
N LEU A 182 39.90 9.31 27.91
CA LEU A 182 40.74 9.35 26.71
C LEU A 182 40.20 8.35 25.68
N LEU A 183 40.11 8.73 24.41
CA LEU A 183 39.62 7.85 23.33
C LEU A 183 40.37 6.51 23.30
N GLN A 184 41.69 6.53 23.50
CA GLN A 184 42.54 5.32 23.57
C GLN A 184 42.13 4.33 24.66
N SER A 185 41.55 4.82 25.77
CA SER A 185 41.10 3.94 26.86
C SER A 185 39.90 3.07 26.48
N LEU A 186 39.27 3.35 25.32
CA LEU A 186 38.10 2.64 24.81
C LEU A 186 38.47 1.54 23.80
N ALA A 187 39.76 1.32 23.54
CA ALA A 187 40.24 0.42 22.49
C ALA A 187 39.71 -1.02 22.60
N ASN A 188 39.52 -1.51 23.82
CA ASN A 188 39.08 -2.87 24.09
C ASN A 188 37.60 -2.95 24.52
N GLU A 189 36.87 -1.84 24.52
CA GLU A 189 35.49 -1.82 24.99
C GLU A 189 34.53 -2.19 23.84
N PRO A 190 33.51 -3.05 24.10
CA PRO A 190 32.49 -3.36 23.11
C PRO A 190 31.68 -2.10 22.79
N MET A 191 31.55 -1.78 21.50
CA MET A 191 30.97 -0.52 21.05
C MET A 191 29.64 -0.73 20.31
N ILE A 192 28.65 0.10 20.65
CA ILE A 192 27.41 0.24 19.93
C ILE A 192 27.51 1.51 19.08
N PHE A 193 27.20 1.41 17.79
CA PHE A 193 27.34 2.55 16.88
C PHE A 193 26.17 2.65 15.88
N TYR A 194 26.10 3.71 15.06
CA TYR A 194 25.09 3.80 14.01
C TYR A 194 25.59 3.12 12.71
N PRO A 195 24.69 2.60 11.87
CA PRO A 195 25.06 2.04 10.58
C PRO A 195 25.72 3.08 9.67
N ARG A 196 26.74 2.65 8.92
CA ARG A 196 27.44 3.51 7.94
C ARG A 196 26.51 4.12 6.90
N SER A 197 25.43 3.43 6.52
CA SER A 197 24.44 3.90 5.54
C SER A 197 23.67 5.15 6.00
N LEU A 198 23.53 5.35 7.31
CA LEU A 198 22.72 6.43 7.88
C LEU A 198 23.50 7.75 7.94
N ALA A 199 24.78 7.69 8.29
CA ALA A 199 25.64 8.88 8.38
C ALA A 199 27.08 8.55 7.94
N PRO A 200 27.33 8.37 6.63
CA PRO A 200 28.61 7.88 6.11
C PRO A 200 29.80 8.75 6.50
N VAL A 201 29.61 10.07 6.55
CA VAL A 201 30.66 11.06 6.87
C VAL A 201 31.03 11.01 8.36
N LEU A 202 30.03 11.04 9.25
CA LEU A 202 30.28 10.97 10.69
C LEU A 202 30.89 9.60 11.07
N TYR A 203 30.40 8.53 10.43
CA TYR A 203 30.95 7.18 10.61
C TYR A 203 32.44 7.15 10.22
N ALA A 204 32.77 7.58 9.00
CA ALA A 204 34.15 7.58 8.51
C ALA A 204 35.08 8.44 9.38
N ASN A 205 34.61 9.62 9.81
CA ASN A 205 35.37 10.50 10.69
C ASN A 205 35.66 9.83 12.04
N PHE A 206 34.66 9.19 12.65
CA PHE A 206 34.84 8.50 13.92
C PHE A 206 35.81 7.32 13.83
N ILE A 207 35.70 6.49 12.78
CA ILE A 207 36.66 5.39 12.53
C ILE A 207 38.08 5.96 12.39
N LYS A 208 38.24 7.04 11.60
CA LYS A 208 39.54 7.69 11.42
C LYS A 208 40.13 8.21 12.73
N CYS A 209 39.32 8.80 13.62
CA CYS A 209 39.77 9.24 14.94
C CYS A 209 40.27 8.06 15.80
N CYS A 210 39.59 6.91 15.75
CA CYS A 210 40.04 5.72 16.46
C CYS A 210 41.37 5.19 15.89
N GLU A 211 41.49 5.13 14.56
CA GLU A 211 42.72 4.70 13.89
C GLU A 211 43.90 5.62 14.23
N GLN A 212 43.69 6.94 14.23
CA GLN A 212 44.70 7.93 14.65
C GLN A 212 45.05 7.82 16.13
N ALA A 213 44.10 7.42 16.97
CA ALA A 213 44.34 7.11 18.37
C ALA A 213 45.07 5.75 18.57
N GLY A 214 45.24 4.96 17.52
CA GLY A 214 46.03 3.71 17.53
C GLY A 214 45.20 2.43 17.72
N PHE A 215 43.89 2.45 17.49
CA PHE A 215 43.06 1.24 17.57
C PHE A 215 41.89 1.21 16.56
N ALA A 216 41.40 0.02 16.25
CA ALA A 216 40.15 -0.16 15.50
C ALA A 216 39.00 -0.42 16.49
N PRO A 217 37.87 0.30 16.38
CA PRO A 217 36.77 0.14 17.33
C PRO A 217 36.09 -1.23 17.18
N ASN A 218 35.85 -1.91 18.29
CA ASN A 218 35.13 -3.19 18.32
C ASN A 218 33.61 -2.96 18.31
N ILE A 219 33.04 -2.72 17.13
CA ILE A 219 31.59 -2.49 16.98
C ILE A 219 30.86 -3.82 17.09
N VAL A 220 30.22 -4.07 18.24
CA VAL A 220 29.49 -5.31 18.52
C VAL A 220 28.01 -5.24 18.13
N GLN A 221 27.47 -4.04 17.97
CA GLN A 221 26.07 -3.82 17.62
C GLN A 221 25.89 -2.49 16.89
N GLU A 222 25.06 -2.49 15.84
CA GLU A 222 24.60 -1.27 15.20
C GLU A 222 23.15 -0.96 15.60
N ALA A 223 22.84 0.31 15.84
CA ALA A 223 21.46 0.78 16.01
C ALA A 223 21.31 2.22 15.50
N GLU A 224 20.25 2.44 14.73
CA GLU A 224 19.97 3.72 14.05
C GLU A 224 19.65 4.84 15.05
N LEU A 225 18.70 4.58 15.95
CA LEU A 225 18.19 5.57 16.91
C LEU A 225 19.09 5.68 18.15
N ALA A 226 19.31 6.91 18.62
CA ALA A 226 20.10 7.17 19.82
C ALA A 226 19.48 6.55 21.08
N GLN A 227 18.13 6.51 21.19
CA GLN A 227 17.48 5.90 22.35
C GLN A 227 17.76 4.39 22.42
N THR A 228 17.80 3.72 21.26
CA THR A 228 18.16 2.30 21.19
C THR A 228 19.61 2.08 21.60
N ARG A 229 20.55 2.91 21.09
CA ARG A 229 21.97 2.83 21.52
C ARG A 229 22.13 3.03 23.02
N LEU A 230 21.43 4.01 23.59
CA LEU A 230 21.46 4.28 25.03
C LEU A 230 20.79 3.16 25.85
N GLY A 231 19.69 2.58 25.36
CA GLY A 231 19.04 1.43 26.00
C GLY A 231 19.95 0.20 26.04
N LEU A 232 20.63 -0.09 24.93
CA LEU A 232 21.63 -1.16 24.84
C LEU A 232 22.84 -0.88 25.74
N THR A 233 23.24 0.38 25.85
CA THR A 233 24.28 0.82 26.80
C THR A 233 23.85 0.60 28.24
N ALA A 234 22.61 0.95 28.61
CA ALA A 234 22.06 0.71 29.93
C ALA A 234 22.02 -0.79 30.28
N ALA A 235 21.75 -1.64 29.27
CA ALA A 235 21.74 -3.09 29.39
C ALA A 235 23.15 -3.72 29.44
N GLY A 236 24.22 -2.94 29.31
CA GLY A 236 25.59 -3.44 29.36
C GLY A 236 26.10 -4.12 28.08
N VAL A 237 25.39 -3.98 26.95
CA VAL A 237 25.80 -4.56 25.66
C VAL A 237 27.10 -3.92 25.14
N GLY A 238 27.30 -2.65 25.45
CA GLY A 238 28.51 -1.92 25.08
C GLY A 238 28.42 -0.46 25.44
N ILE A 239 29.43 0.30 25.04
CA ILE A 239 29.50 1.75 25.15
C ILE A 239 29.03 2.38 23.83
N THR A 240 28.49 3.60 23.87
CA THR A 240 28.15 4.34 22.63
C THR A 240 28.68 5.75 22.69
N PHE A 241 28.97 6.31 21.51
CA PHE A 241 29.24 7.74 21.37
C PHE A 241 27.98 8.47 20.99
N VAL A 242 27.79 9.63 21.61
CA VAL A 242 26.69 10.54 21.30
C VAL A 242 27.21 11.96 21.33
N LEU A 243 26.40 12.89 20.84
CA LEU A 243 26.70 14.31 20.91
C LEU A 243 26.39 14.80 22.33
N ALA A 244 27.15 15.76 22.84
CA ALA A 244 27.09 16.23 24.23
C ALA A 244 25.65 16.50 24.70
N ASP A 245 24.86 17.15 23.85
CA ASP A 245 23.49 17.54 24.14
C ASP A 245 22.51 16.37 24.29
N MET A 246 22.84 15.19 23.76
CA MET A 246 22.03 13.98 23.93
C MET A 246 22.06 13.45 25.37
N GLN A 247 22.93 13.97 26.25
CA GLN A 247 22.88 13.67 27.68
C GLN A 247 21.54 14.05 28.33
N ASN A 248 20.80 14.99 27.73
CA ASN A 248 19.48 15.42 28.18
C ASN A 248 18.40 14.33 28.02
N LEU A 249 18.65 13.27 27.24
CA LEU A 249 17.77 12.10 27.17
C LEU A 249 17.68 11.36 28.52
N ASN A 250 18.66 11.57 29.41
CA ASN A 250 18.70 11.06 30.77
C ASN A 250 18.31 9.56 30.87
N ALA A 251 18.98 8.73 30.05
CA ALA A 251 18.72 7.30 30.02
C ALA A 251 19.10 6.66 31.37
N LYS A 252 18.11 6.07 32.05
CA LYS A 252 18.33 5.37 33.33
C LYS A 252 19.38 4.27 33.15
N GLY A 253 20.34 4.20 34.08
CA GLY A 253 21.43 3.21 34.03
C GLY A 253 22.58 3.57 33.10
N VAL A 254 22.58 4.76 32.50
CA VAL A 254 23.67 5.27 31.66
C VAL A 254 24.36 6.45 32.33
N VAL A 255 25.68 6.48 32.22
CA VAL A 255 26.54 7.57 32.68
C VAL A 255 27.26 8.17 31.47
N TYR A 256 27.14 9.47 31.31
CA TYR A 256 27.79 10.22 30.25
C TYR A 256 29.12 10.81 30.72
N ARG A 257 30.17 10.70 29.91
CA ARG A 257 31.48 11.28 30.18
C ARG A 257 32.05 12.03 28.98
N PRO A 258 32.66 13.21 29.20
CA PRO A 258 33.44 13.88 28.17
C PRO A 258 34.53 12.98 27.63
N LEU A 259 34.70 13.04 26.32
CA LEU A 259 35.68 12.26 25.60
C LEU A 259 36.80 13.17 25.12
N ILE A 260 38.04 12.79 25.42
CA ILE A 260 39.25 13.52 25.04
C ILE A 260 39.92 12.76 23.90
N GLY A 261 40.04 13.43 22.75
CA GLY A 261 40.64 12.89 21.54
C GLY A 261 40.62 13.93 20.43
N ASP A 262 41.30 13.63 19.32
CA ASP A 262 41.35 14.50 18.14
C ASP A 262 40.11 14.27 17.26
N PHE A 263 38.97 14.80 17.72
CA PHE A 263 37.70 14.74 16.98
C PHE A 263 37.51 15.98 16.11
N PRO A 264 36.94 15.82 14.90
CA PRO A 264 36.53 16.98 14.13
C PRO A 264 35.43 17.74 14.87
N THR A 265 35.60 19.05 14.99
CA THR A 265 34.59 19.95 15.56
C THR A 265 33.33 19.92 14.71
N LEU A 266 32.23 19.39 15.27
CA LEU A 266 30.94 19.38 14.60
C LEU A 266 30.23 20.71 14.84
N LYS A 267 29.88 21.41 13.78
CA LYS A 267 29.12 22.66 13.88
C LYS A 267 27.68 22.40 13.48
N LEU A 268 26.76 22.47 14.44
CA LEU A 268 25.33 22.48 14.15
C LEU A 268 24.99 23.82 13.48
N ALA A 269 24.15 23.78 12.46
CA ALA A 269 23.70 24.96 11.74
C ALA A 269 22.25 24.79 11.29
N ILE A 270 21.59 25.91 10.97
CA ILE A 270 20.34 25.91 10.22
C ILE A 270 20.63 26.35 8.78
N ALA A 271 20.15 25.58 7.83
CA ALA A 271 20.27 25.86 6.40
C ALA A 271 18.90 26.25 5.84
N GLN A 272 18.91 27.19 4.90
CA GLN A 272 17.77 27.60 4.09
C GLN A 272 18.22 27.81 2.64
N ARG A 273 17.30 27.86 1.69
CA ARG A 273 17.62 28.25 0.31
C ARG A 273 18.04 29.72 0.25
N GLN A 274 19.00 30.07 -0.61
CA GLN A 274 19.36 31.48 -0.85
C GLN A 274 18.20 32.29 -1.45
N THR A 275 17.34 31.63 -2.24
CA THR A 275 16.17 32.24 -2.87
C THR A 275 14.94 32.25 -1.98
N GLU A 276 15.07 31.92 -0.69
CA GLU A 276 13.94 31.91 0.23
C GLU A 276 13.40 33.33 0.41
N SER A 277 12.09 33.51 0.24
CA SER A 277 11.41 34.81 0.28
C SER A 277 10.28 34.87 1.29
N SER A 278 9.93 33.75 1.93
CA SER A 278 8.85 33.69 2.92
C SER A 278 9.17 34.51 4.17
N SER A 279 8.33 35.50 4.48
CA SER A 279 8.46 36.34 5.69
C SER A 279 8.45 35.48 6.96
N VAL A 280 7.59 34.46 6.98
CA VAL A 280 7.42 33.52 8.11
C VAL A 280 8.72 32.76 8.40
N VAL A 281 9.42 32.32 7.34
CA VAL A 281 10.71 31.61 7.43
C VAL A 281 11.82 32.55 7.94
N HIS A 282 11.84 33.79 7.44
CA HIS A 282 12.79 34.81 7.91
C HIS A 282 12.61 35.14 9.39
N GLU A 283 11.36 35.29 9.84
CA GLU A 283 11.06 35.50 11.26
C GLU A 283 11.47 34.30 12.11
N PHE A 284 11.31 33.08 11.60
CA PHE A 284 11.81 31.88 12.29
C PHE A 284 13.33 31.93 12.46
N VAL A 285 14.07 32.30 11.41
CA VAL A 285 15.53 32.43 11.48
C VAL A 285 15.97 33.57 12.42
N LYS A 286 15.19 34.65 12.55
CA LYS A 286 15.44 35.71 13.55
C LYS A 286 15.26 35.21 14.98
N VAL A 287 14.15 34.53 15.27
CA VAL A 287 13.88 33.91 16.58
C VAL A 287 14.93 32.85 16.90
N PHE A 288 15.31 32.06 15.89
CA PHE A 288 16.39 31.10 15.98
C PHE A 288 17.70 31.77 16.41
N LYS A 289 18.14 32.82 15.72
CA LYS A 289 19.37 33.55 16.04
C LYS A 289 19.35 34.11 17.46
N THR A 290 18.25 34.71 17.89
CA THR A 290 18.16 35.28 19.26
C THR A 290 18.22 34.21 20.35
N THR A 291 17.51 33.09 20.15
CA THR A 291 17.47 31.98 21.13
C THR A 291 18.80 31.23 21.17
N ALA A 292 19.44 31.06 20.01
CA ALA A 292 20.76 30.47 19.82
C ALA A 292 21.87 31.19 20.61
N PHE A 293 21.93 32.52 20.50
CA PHE A 293 22.94 33.35 21.17
C PHE A 293 22.84 33.32 22.70
N SER A 294 21.64 33.06 23.24
CA SER A 294 21.45 32.89 24.68
C SER A 294 22.09 31.60 25.21
N LYS A 295 22.00 30.50 24.43
CA LYS A 295 22.50 29.18 24.83
C LYS A 295 24.02 29.04 24.66
N SER A 296 24.63 29.68 23.66
CA SER A 296 26.09 29.65 23.45
C SER A 296 26.88 30.29 24.60
N ARG A 297 26.29 31.25 25.34
CA ARG A 297 26.88 31.84 26.56
C ARG A 297 26.90 30.89 27.75
N ILE A 298 26.04 29.87 27.77
CA ILE A 298 25.90 28.92 28.89
C ILE A 298 26.84 27.71 28.69
N ALA A 299 27.20 27.39 27.44
CA ALA A 299 27.96 26.19 27.08
C ALA A 299 29.49 26.33 27.10
N SER A 300 30.05 27.46 27.53
CA SER A 300 31.51 27.69 27.58
C SER A 300 32.04 27.88 29.01
N PRO A 301 32.49 26.81 29.70
CA PRO A 301 33.55 26.97 30.69
C PRO A 301 34.86 27.13 29.92
N LYS A 302 35.50 28.30 30.04
CA LYS A 302 36.87 28.55 29.57
C LYS A 302 37.78 27.42 30.08
N LEU A 303 38.33 26.60 29.18
CA LEU A 303 39.59 25.90 29.41
C LEU A 303 40.70 26.79 28.86
N ASP A 304 41.37 27.52 29.75
CA ASP A 304 42.68 28.10 29.47
C ASP A 304 43.69 26.95 29.31
N ILE A 305 44.06 26.62 28.08
CA ILE A 305 45.29 25.89 27.78
C ILE A 305 45.93 26.54 26.55
N GLY A 306 46.90 27.41 26.80
CA GLY A 306 47.77 27.93 25.76
C GLY A 306 48.75 26.85 25.30
N TRP A 307 48.87 26.66 23.99
CA TRP A 307 50.10 26.18 23.37
C TRP A 307 50.39 26.93 22.09
N VAL A 308 51.65 27.33 22.03
CA VAL A 308 52.33 28.20 21.07
C VAL A 308 52.46 27.52 19.72
N LEU A 309 52.22 28.30 18.66
CA LEU A 309 52.48 27.95 17.27
C LEU A 309 53.97 27.73 17.01
N HIS A 310 54.33 26.61 16.38
CA HIS A 310 55.54 26.52 15.56
C HIS A 310 55.16 26.04 14.15
N PRO A 311 55.56 26.76 13.08
CA PRO A 311 55.35 26.34 11.71
C PRO A 311 56.59 25.61 11.15
N GLY A 312 56.34 24.62 10.31
CA GLY A 312 57.32 24.10 9.35
C GLY A 312 57.62 22.62 9.49
N LEU A 313 57.26 21.84 8.46
CA LEU A 313 58.24 21.28 7.54
C LEU A 313 57.55 20.53 6.39
N THR A 314 58.22 20.63 5.25
CA THR A 314 57.84 20.30 3.89
C THR A 314 58.24 18.88 3.49
N ASN A 315 57.33 18.23 2.74
CA ASN A 315 57.55 17.48 1.49
C ASN A 315 58.32 16.13 1.49
N ARG A 316 57.80 15.22 0.60
CA ARG A 316 58.39 13.97 0.06
C ARG A 316 58.44 12.77 1.04
N ASP A 317 58.05 11.54 0.70
CA ASP A 317 58.26 10.79 -0.55
C ASP A 317 57.15 9.76 -0.85
N ARG A 318 57.08 9.42 -2.15
CA ARG A 318 56.35 8.29 -2.74
C ARG A 318 56.85 6.95 -2.21
N MET A 319 55.96 6.05 -1.81
CA MET A 319 56.17 4.60 -1.96
C MET A 319 54.87 3.87 -2.36
N THR A 320 54.86 3.49 -3.63
CA THR A 320 54.28 2.28 -4.25
C THR A 320 53.24 1.46 -3.46
N GLU A 321 52.02 1.45 -4.00
CA GLU A 321 51.01 0.42 -3.77
C GLU A 321 51.54 -0.98 -4.11
N PRO A 322 51.02 -2.02 -3.41
CA PRO A 322 50.61 -3.22 -4.12
C PRO A 322 49.14 -3.59 -3.81
N ASN A 323 48.35 -3.63 -4.89
CA ASN A 323 47.23 -4.54 -5.12
C ASN A 323 46.16 -4.71 -4.01
N SER A 324 45.29 -3.70 -3.87
CA SER A 324 44.00 -3.80 -3.16
C SER A 324 42.88 -4.49 -3.97
N ALA A 325 43.17 -5.00 -5.18
CA ALA A 325 42.19 -5.63 -6.05
C ALA A 325 41.77 -7.07 -5.64
N LYS A 326 42.50 -7.72 -4.72
CA LYS A 326 42.16 -9.09 -4.25
C LYS A 326 41.31 -9.15 -2.96
N LEU A 327 41.07 -8.02 -2.29
CA LEU A 327 40.26 -7.97 -1.07
C LEU A 327 38.80 -7.54 -1.29
N LYS A 328 38.48 -6.92 -2.44
CA LYS A 328 37.09 -6.52 -2.79
C LYS A 328 36.16 -7.70 -3.07
N ASN A 329 36.68 -8.86 -3.48
CA ASN A 329 35.84 -10.04 -3.77
C ASN A 329 35.55 -10.94 -2.57
N ARG A 330 36.07 -10.64 -1.37
CA ARG A 330 35.81 -11.46 -0.16
C ARG A 330 34.71 -10.93 0.77
N GLN A 331 34.16 -9.75 0.52
CA GLN A 331 33.10 -9.15 1.37
C GLN A 331 31.66 -9.34 0.83
N LEU A 332 31.48 -9.89 -0.37
CA LEU A 332 30.14 -10.22 -0.90
C LEU A 332 29.63 -11.62 -0.49
N LEU A 333 30.49 -12.43 0.11
CA LEU A 333 30.10 -13.72 0.69
C LEU A 333 29.97 -13.57 2.20
N ASN A 334 28.92 -12.87 2.63
CA ASN A 334 28.45 -12.99 4.01
C ASN A 334 28.22 -14.48 4.27
N ARG A 335 28.97 -15.05 5.23
CA ARG A 335 28.72 -16.40 5.74
C ARG A 335 27.24 -16.51 6.08
N VAL A 336 26.53 -17.34 5.32
CA VAL A 336 25.16 -17.76 5.62
C VAL A 336 25.25 -18.53 6.94
N TYR A 337 25.01 -17.86 8.06
CA TYR A 337 24.78 -18.56 9.31
C TYR A 337 23.40 -19.23 9.21
N PHE A 338 23.40 -20.54 8.96
CA PHE A 338 22.20 -21.35 8.94
C PHE A 338 21.69 -21.55 10.38
N ASN A 339 20.84 -20.63 10.84
CA ASN A 339 19.98 -20.90 11.98
C ASN A 339 18.91 -21.94 11.57
N GLY A 340 18.40 -22.75 12.50
CA GLY A 340 17.33 -23.72 12.24
C GLY A 340 16.12 -23.09 11.56
N TRP A 341 15.78 -21.84 11.88
CA TRP A 341 14.73 -21.07 11.20
C TRP A 341 15.04 -20.76 9.74
N THR A 342 16.30 -20.42 9.42
CA THR A 342 16.71 -20.16 8.04
C THR A 342 16.66 -21.43 7.20
N ILE A 343 17.13 -22.56 7.75
CA ILE A 343 17.04 -23.86 7.09
C ILE A 343 15.58 -24.21 6.82
N LEU A 344 14.71 -24.05 7.82
CA LEU A 344 13.29 -24.34 7.72
C LEU A 344 12.60 -23.50 6.63
N VAL A 345 12.81 -22.19 6.62
CA VAL A 345 12.19 -21.32 5.61
C VAL A 345 12.72 -21.59 4.21
N ILE A 346 14.02 -21.85 4.07
CA ILE A 346 14.60 -22.26 2.78
C ILE A 346 13.99 -23.59 2.34
N ALA A 347 13.86 -24.58 3.23
CA ALA A 347 13.25 -25.88 2.91
C ALA A 347 11.80 -25.73 2.44
N ILE A 348 10.99 -24.92 3.14
CA ILE A 348 9.61 -24.60 2.72
C ILE A 348 9.62 -23.91 1.35
N ALA A 349 10.47 -22.90 1.15
CA ALA A 349 10.55 -22.18 -0.12
C ALA A 349 10.99 -23.09 -1.28
N THR A 350 11.95 -24.00 -1.06
CA THR A 350 12.39 -24.98 -2.05
C THR A 350 11.29 -26.00 -2.36
N LEU A 351 10.54 -26.44 -1.34
CA LEU A 351 9.37 -27.29 -1.52
C LEU A 351 8.26 -26.59 -2.31
N ILE A 352 8.05 -25.29 -2.15
CA ILE A 352 7.04 -24.55 -2.93
C ILE A 352 7.55 -24.23 -4.35
N ALA A 353 8.85 -24.02 -4.52
CA ALA A 353 9.46 -23.70 -5.81
C ALA A 353 9.59 -24.91 -6.75
N THR A 354 9.51 -26.13 -6.23
CA THR A 354 9.81 -27.36 -6.99
C THR A 354 8.98 -27.51 -8.28
N PRO A 355 7.65 -27.28 -8.26
CA PRO A 355 6.81 -27.37 -9.46
C PRO A 355 7.16 -26.31 -10.50
N VAL A 356 7.52 -25.12 -10.03
CA VAL A 356 7.92 -23.97 -10.86
C VAL A 356 9.22 -24.28 -11.60
N LEU A 357 10.21 -24.76 -10.85
CA LEU A 357 11.52 -25.14 -11.39
C LEU A 357 11.39 -26.31 -12.37
N PHE A 358 10.53 -27.29 -12.06
CA PHE A 358 10.27 -28.42 -12.94
C PHE A 358 9.66 -27.98 -14.28
N VAL A 359 8.60 -27.16 -14.24
CA VAL A 359 7.95 -26.67 -15.47
C VAL A 359 8.92 -25.83 -16.30
N LEU A 360 9.67 -24.90 -15.70
CA LEU A 360 10.66 -24.11 -16.45
C LEU A 360 11.79 -24.97 -17.01
N GLY A 361 12.19 -26.03 -16.31
CA GLY A 361 13.18 -27.00 -16.79
C GLY A 361 12.72 -27.82 -18.00
N SER A 362 11.40 -27.98 -18.20
CA SER A 362 10.85 -28.74 -19.32
C SER A 362 11.19 -28.16 -20.70
N ILE A 363 11.52 -26.87 -20.78
CA ILE A 363 11.92 -26.17 -22.02
C ILE A 363 13.19 -26.78 -22.63
N VAL A 364 14.08 -27.34 -21.81
CA VAL A 364 15.38 -27.88 -22.25
C VAL A 364 15.25 -29.30 -22.82
N TYR A 365 14.16 -30.00 -22.52
CA TYR A 365 13.95 -31.37 -23.03
C TYR A 365 13.54 -31.34 -24.51
N PRO A 366 14.15 -32.18 -25.38
CA PRO A 366 13.79 -32.25 -26.78
C PRO A 366 12.32 -32.64 -26.94
N SER A 367 11.56 -31.82 -27.66
CA SER A 367 10.17 -32.07 -27.98
C SER A 367 10.06 -32.92 -29.26
N GLY A 368 9.17 -33.93 -29.27
CA GLY A 368 8.90 -34.76 -30.45
C GLY A 368 8.14 -34.04 -31.58
N GLU A 369 7.78 -34.77 -32.63
CA GLU A 369 7.06 -34.26 -33.82
C GLU A 369 5.74 -33.53 -33.49
N ILE A 370 5.09 -33.90 -32.39
CA ILE A 370 3.81 -33.32 -31.95
C ILE A 370 3.97 -31.84 -31.58
N TRP A 371 5.12 -31.43 -31.04
CA TRP A 371 5.36 -30.02 -30.74
C TRP A 371 5.44 -29.15 -32.00
N GLN A 372 6.05 -29.67 -33.06
CA GLN A 372 6.10 -28.96 -34.35
C GLN A 372 4.69 -28.81 -34.95
N GLN A 373 3.85 -29.85 -34.84
CA GLN A 373 2.46 -29.81 -35.28
C GLN A 373 1.62 -28.83 -34.45
N LEU A 374 1.76 -28.85 -33.12
CA LEU A 374 1.08 -27.89 -32.22
C LEU A 374 1.47 -26.45 -32.53
N ALA A 375 2.76 -26.19 -32.73
CA ALA A 375 3.29 -24.89 -33.07
C ALA A 375 2.75 -24.37 -34.41
N ALA A 376 2.57 -25.26 -35.40
CA ALA A 376 2.08 -24.92 -36.72
C ALA A 376 0.54 -24.76 -36.81
N THR A 377 -0.23 -25.35 -35.89
CA THR A 377 -1.70 -25.42 -35.99
C THR A 377 -2.41 -24.57 -34.95
N VAL A 378 -2.25 -24.87 -33.67
CA VAL A 378 -3.10 -24.34 -32.58
C VAL A 378 -2.40 -23.31 -31.68
N LEU A 379 -1.06 -23.26 -31.69
CA LEU A 379 -0.30 -22.36 -30.81
C LEU A 379 -0.59 -20.88 -31.11
N GLY A 380 -0.77 -20.53 -32.38
CA GLY A 380 -1.16 -19.17 -32.79
C GLY A 380 -2.50 -18.75 -32.18
N ASP A 381 -3.50 -19.64 -32.21
CA ASP A 381 -4.82 -19.40 -31.63
C ASP A 381 -4.73 -19.27 -30.11
N TYR A 382 -3.96 -20.13 -29.43
CA TYR A 382 -3.75 -20.03 -27.98
C TYR A 382 -3.16 -18.68 -27.57
N ILE A 383 -2.17 -18.18 -28.31
CA ILE A 383 -1.56 -16.87 -28.07
C ILE A 383 -2.57 -15.75 -28.32
N LEU A 384 -3.18 -15.71 -29.50
CA LEU A 384 -4.07 -14.62 -29.91
C LEU A 384 -5.32 -14.54 -29.04
N ASN A 385 -5.99 -15.65 -28.75
CA ASN A 385 -7.19 -15.65 -27.92
C ASN A 385 -6.86 -15.28 -26.47
N SER A 386 -5.72 -15.74 -25.93
CA SER A 386 -5.30 -15.34 -24.57
C SER A 386 -4.99 -13.84 -24.51
N LEU A 387 -4.36 -13.26 -25.54
CA LEU A 387 -4.12 -11.81 -25.63
C LEU A 387 -5.43 -11.02 -25.77
N TRP A 388 -6.37 -11.46 -26.61
CA TRP A 388 -7.67 -10.81 -26.73
C TRP A 388 -8.49 -10.89 -25.45
N LEU A 389 -8.45 -12.02 -24.73
CA LEU A 389 -9.05 -12.15 -23.40
C LEU A 389 -8.45 -11.12 -22.45
N MET A 390 -7.12 -11.03 -22.36
CA MET A 390 -6.46 -10.10 -21.46
C MET A 390 -6.78 -8.63 -21.79
N VAL A 391 -6.71 -8.24 -23.06
CA VAL A 391 -7.00 -6.86 -23.48
C VAL A 391 -8.46 -6.53 -23.23
N GLY A 392 -9.38 -7.42 -23.62
CA GLY A 392 -10.82 -7.22 -23.44
C GLY A 392 -11.22 -7.15 -21.98
N VAL A 393 -10.78 -8.13 -21.18
CA VAL A 393 -11.04 -8.14 -19.73
C VAL A 393 -10.38 -6.93 -19.08
N GLY A 394 -9.12 -6.65 -19.38
CA GLY A 394 -8.35 -5.55 -18.81
C GLY A 394 -9.01 -4.18 -19.01
N ILE A 395 -9.48 -3.88 -20.22
CA ILE A 395 -10.23 -2.65 -20.49
C ILE A 395 -11.54 -2.63 -19.69
N GLY A 396 -12.30 -3.73 -19.70
CA GLY A 396 -13.60 -3.81 -19.03
C GLY A 396 -13.51 -3.65 -17.50
N VAL A 397 -12.57 -4.36 -16.85
CA VAL A 397 -12.38 -4.30 -15.40
C VAL A 397 -11.87 -2.93 -14.95
N VAL A 398 -11.04 -2.25 -15.77
CA VAL A 398 -10.60 -0.89 -15.48
C VAL A 398 -11.76 0.10 -15.61
N VAL A 399 -12.52 0.03 -16.68
CA VAL A 399 -13.67 0.95 -16.90
C VAL A 399 -14.71 0.79 -15.79
N ILE A 400 -15.14 -0.44 -15.51
CA ILE A 400 -16.15 -0.71 -14.48
C ILE A 400 -15.58 -0.48 -13.08
N GLY A 401 -14.40 -1.05 -12.78
CA GLY A 401 -13.80 -0.99 -11.45
C GLY A 401 -13.43 0.43 -11.03
N VAL A 402 -12.73 1.18 -11.89
CA VAL A 402 -12.36 2.58 -11.60
C VAL A 402 -13.58 3.50 -11.59
N GLY A 403 -14.49 3.33 -12.55
CA GLY A 403 -15.70 4.14 -12.65
C GLY A 403 -16.59 4.01 -11.42
N THR A 404 -16.88 2.78 -11.01
CA THR A 404 -17.70 2.52 -9.80
C THR A 404 -16.97 2.89 -8.51
N ALA A 405 -15.64 2.69 -8.43
CA ALA A 405 -14.83 3.14 -7.29
C ALA A 405 -14.89 4.65 -7.11
N TRP A 406 -14.77 5.41 -8.20
CA TRP A 406 -14.87 6.87 -8.16
C TRP A 406 -16.26 7.33 -7.71
N LEU A 407 -17.33 6.79 -8.31
CA LEU A 407 -18.71 7.17 -7.98
C LEU A 407 -19.02 6.96 -6.49
N VAL A 408 -18.69 5.79 -5.95
CA VAL A 408 -19.03 5.46 -4.56
C VAL A 408 -18.17 6.23 -3.54
N THR A 409 -16.94 6.57 -3.92
CA THR A 409 -16.01 7.31 -3.06
C THR A 409 -16.31 8.81 -3.04
N MET A 410 -16.48 9.40 -4.22
CA MET A 410 -16.52 10.85 -4.39
C MET A 410 -17.94 11.40 -4.57
N CYS A 411 -18.95 10.61 -4.92
CA CYS A 411 -20.32 11.11 -5.13
C CYS A 411 -21.28 10.67 -4.01
N ARG A 412 -22.28 11.52 -3.71
CA ARG A 412 -23.47 11.17 -2.92
C ARG A 412 -24.64 10.94 -3.85
N PHE A 413 -25.16 9.72 -3.82
CA PHE A 413 -26.40 9.32 -4.47
C PHE A 413 -27.12 8.29 -3.58
N TRP A 414 -28.39 8.03 -3.89
CA TRP A 414 -29.21 7.06 -3.18
C TRP A 414 -28.54 5.68 -3.20
N GLY A 415 -28.49 4.99 -2.06
CA GLY A 415 -27.86 3.67 -1.98
C GLY A 415 -26.32 3.64 -2.08
N SER A 416 -25.62 4.79 -2.15
CA SER A 416 -24.14 4.81 -2.24
C SER A 416 -23.41 4.00 -1.16
N ARG A 417 -23.93 3.95 0.08
CA ARG A 417 -23.38 3.11 1.17
C ARG A 417 -23.58 1.61 0.96
N LEU A 418 -24.65 1.20 0.27
CA LEU A 418 -24.90 -0.19 -0.07
C LEU A 418 -23.87 -0.67 -1.10
N PHE A 419 -23.62 0.14 -2.13
CA PHE A 419 -22.64 -0.18 -3.17
C PHE A 419 -21.19 -0.16 -2.70
N GLU A 420 -20.86 0.46 -1.55
CA GLU A 420 -19.51 0.37 -0.94
C GLU A 420 -19.07 -1.07 -0.68
N TRP A 421 -20.00 -1.98 -0.42
CA TRP A 421 -19.69 -3.39 -0.18
C TRP A 421 -20.36 -4.34 -1.19
N ALA A 422 -21.52 -3.98 -1.74
CA ALA A 422 -22.21 -4.84 -2.72
C ALA A 422 -21.38 -5.06 -4.00
N LEU A 423 -20.61 -4.04 -4.44
CA LEU A 423 -19.70 -4.16 -5.59
C LEU A 423 -18.53 -5.14 -5.38
N LEU A 424 -18.32 -5.62 -4.15
CA LEU A 424 -17.33 -6.66 -3.84
C LEU A 424 -17.91 -8.08 -3.95
N LEU A 425 -19.25 -8.23 -3.95
CA LEU A 425 -19.89 -9.54 -3.91
C LEU A 425 -19.63 -10.42 -5.14
N PRO A 426 -19.51 -9.91 -6.38
CA PRO A 426 -19.18 -10.77 -7.52
C PRO A 426 -17.87 -11.55 -7.36
N LEU A 427 -16.94 -11.07 -6.52
CA LEU A 427 -15.70 -11.79 -6.21
C LEU A 427 -15.94 -13.13 -5.49
N ALA A 428 -17.11 -13.31 -4.87
CA ALA A 428 -17.51 -14.54 -4.19
C ALA A 428 -17.87 -15.67 -5.16
N ALA A 429 -18.30 -15.33 -6.38
CA ALA A 429 -18.74 -16.30 -7.38
C ALA A 429 -17.62 -16.55 -8.40
N PRO A 430 -17.14 -17.79 -8.59
CA PRO A 430 -16.18 -18.07 -9.67
C PRO A 430 -16.81 -17.88 -11.06
N ALA A 431 -15.99 -17.46 -12.03
CA ALA A 431 -16.46 -17.05 -13.36
C ALA A 431 -17.13 -18.18 -14.15
N TYR A 432 -16.69 -19.43 -13.97
CA TYR A 432 -17.31 -20.57 -14.63
C TYR A 432 -18.78 -20.76 -14.22
N LEU A 433 -19.17 -20.39 -12.98
CA LEU A 433 -20.57 -20.45 -12.55
C LEU A 433 -21.42 -19.42 -13.29
N LEU A 434 -20.87 -18.23 -13.51
CA LEU A 434 -21.53 -17.22 -14.34
C LEU A 434 -21.67 -17.72 -15.76
N ALA A 435 -20.63 -18.35 -16.33
CA ALA A 435 -20.69 -18.91 -17.67
C ALA A 435 -21.82 -19.95 -17.82
N TYR A 436 -21.97 -20.86 -16.85
CA TYR A 436 -23.01 -21.89 -16.86
C TYR A 436 -24.40 -21.30 -16.70
N THR A 437 -24.58 -20.46 -15.68
CA THR A 437 -25.89 -19.82 -15.39
C THR A 437 -26.33 -18.92 -16.53
N TYR A 438 -25.47 -18.08 -17.09
CA TYR A 438 -25.84 -17.23 -18.21
C TYR A 438 -26.08 -18.00 -19.50
N THR A 439 -25.42 -19.14 -19.69
CA THR A 439 -25.71 -20.00 -20.86
C THR A 439 -27.12 -20.56 -20.76
N ASP A 440 -27.48 -21.15 -19.63
CA ASP A 440 -28.84 -21.63 -19.37
C ASP A 440 -29.89 -20.51 -19.55
N MET A 441 -29.61 -19.33 -18.96
CA MET A 441 -30.54 -18.21 -18.97
C MET A 441 -30.78 -17.63 -20.37
N LEU A 442 -29.73 -17.59 -21.19
CA LEU A 442 -29.71 -16.96 -22.50
C LEU A 442 -29.89 -17.94 -23.66
N GLU A 443 -29.91 -19.25 -23.42
CA GLU A 443 -30.19 -20.25 -24.45
C GLU A 443 -31.63 -20.16 -24.97
N PHE A 444 -31.90 -20.87 -26.06
CA PHE A 444 -33.20 -20.80 -26.74
C PHE A 444 -34.36 -21.18 -25.80
N TYR A 445 -34.21 -22.23 -24.99
CA TYR A 445 -35.22 -22.64 -24.00
C TYR A 445 -35.14 -21.85 -22.69
N GLY A 446 -34.13 -21.00 -22.54
CA GLY A 446 -33.90 -20.22 -21.34
C GLY A 446 -35.01 -19.19 -21.07
N PRO A 447 -35.11 -18.71 -19.81
CA PRO A 447 -36.12 -17.74 -19.39
C PRO A 447 -36.11 -16.44 -20.21
N VAL A 448 -34.93 -15.95 -20.62
CA VAL A 448 -34.81 -14.66 -21.32
C VAL A 448 -35.40 -14.76 -22.72
N GLN A 449 -34.98 -15.75 -23.51
CA GLN A 449 -35.49 -15.92 -24.87
C GLN A 449 -36.96 -16.34 -24.87
N THR A 450 -37.37 -17.19 -23.92
CA THR A 450 -38.78 -17.58 -23.75
C THR A 450 -39.67 -16.39 -23.46
N TRP A 451 -39.25 -15.49 -22.56
CA TRP A 451 -39.97 -14.26 -22.26
C TRP A 451 -40.04 -13.31 -23.47
N LEU A 452 -38.95 -13.15 -24.23
CA LEU A 452 -38.95 -12.36 -25.48
C LEU A 452 -39.93 -12.94 -26.52
N ARG A 453 -39.93 -14.26 -26.71
CA ARG A 453 -40.87 -14.92 -27.63
C ARG A 453 -42.32 -14.71 -27.21
N MET A 454 -42.62 -14.79 -25.92
CA MET A 454 -43.96 -14.51 -25.39
C MET A 454 -44.40 -13.07 -25.63
N LEU A 455 -43.48 -12.09 -25.48
CA LEU A 455 -43.80 -10.68 -25.68
C LEU A 455 -44.03 -10.29 -27.15
N PHE A 456 -43.21 -10.82 -28.06
CA PHE A 456 -43.25 -10.47 -29.48
C PHE A 456 -44.09 -11.43 -30.33
N GLY A 457 -44.62 -12.51 -29.74
CA GLY A 457 -45.41 -13.52 -30.44
C GLY A 457 -44.58 -14.40 -31.39
N TRP A 458 -43.26 -14.47 -31.17
CA TRP A 458 -42.37 -15.33 -31.96
C TRP A 458 -42.55 -16.79 -31.59
N SER A 459 -42.57 -17.66 -32.59
CA SER A 459 -42.87 -19.09 -32.46
C SER A 459 -41.69 -19.97 -32.87
N SER A 460 -40.80 -19.47 -33.73
CA SER A 460 -39.65 -20.21 -34.24
C SER A 460 -38.32 -19.50 -33.93
N ALA A 461 -37.22 -20.26 -33.90
CA ALA A 461 -35.86 -19.71 -33.75
C ALA A 461 -35.42 -18.85 -34.95
N GLY A 462 -36.12 -18.94 -36.09
CA GLY A 462 -35.86 -18.11 -37.27
C GLY A 462 -36.51 -16.73 -37.21
N ASP A 463 -37.41 -16.49 -36.27
CA ASP A 463 -38.19 -15.24 -36.19
C ASP A 463 -37.35 -14.05 -35.69
N TYR A 464 -36.24 -14.33 -34.99
CA TYR A 464 -35.34 -13.33 -34.45
C TYR A 464 -33.90 -13.85 -34.37
N TRP A 465 -32.94 -12.93 -34.44
CA TRP A 465 -31.54 -13.23 -34.17
C TRP A 465 -31.21 -12.96 -32.70
N PHE A 466 -30.53 -13.90 -32.04
CA PHE A 466 -30.06 -13.76 -30.67
C PHE A 466 -28.55 -14.07 -30.59
N PRO A 467 -27.73 -13.22 -29.94
CA PRO A 467 -26.29 -13.41 -29.89
C PRO A 467 -25.91 -14.67 -29.09
N SER A 468 -24.99 -15.48 -29.63
CA SER A 468 -24.47 -16.64 -28.92
C SER A 468 -23.51 -16.23 -27.81
N ILE A 469 -23.76 -16.71 -26.59
CA ILE A 469 -22.90 -16.40 -25.43
C ILE A 469 -21.60 -17.22 -25.44
N ARG A 470 -21.60 -18.40 -26.08
CA ARG A 470 -20.44 -19.31 -26.19
C ARG A 470 -19.45 -18.81 -27.24
N THR A 471 -18.83 -17.67 -26.94
CA THR A 471 -17.85 -17.00 -27.81
C THR A 471 -16.73 -16.39 -26.96
N LEU A 472 -15.62 -15.99 -27.60
CA LEU A 472 -14.54 -15.24 -26.97
C LEU A 472 -15.06 -13.98 -26.25
N TRP A 473 -15.97 -13.23 -26.89
CA TRP A 473 -16.55 -12.01 -26.32
C TRP A 473 -17.48 -12.30 -25.15
N GLY A 474 -18.21 -13.41 -25.19
CA GLY A 474 -18.97 -13.88 -24.03
C GLY A 474 -18.07 -14.22 -22.85
N ALA A 475 -16.93 -14.89 -23.09
CA ALA A 475 -15.96 -15.20 -22.03
C ALA A 475 -15.40 -13.90 -21.41
N ILE A 476 -15.05 -12.92 -22.25
CA ILE A 476 -14.62 -11.58 -21.80
C ILE A 476 -15.69 -10.94 -20.92
N ALA A 477 -16.96 -10.96 -21.33
CA ALA A 477 -18.05 -10.36 -20.57
C ALA A 477 -18.23 -11.03 -19.19
N MET A 478 -18.23 -12.37 -19.12
CA MET A 478 -18.35 -13.11 -17.85
C MET A 478 -17.19 -12.82 -16.92
N LEU A 479 -15.96 -12.83 -17.44
CA LEU A 479 -14.76 -12.53 -16.65
C LEU A 479 -14.74 -11.09 -16.15
N ILE A 480 -15.18 -10.10 -16.95
CA ILE A 480 -15.30 -8.71 -16.50
C ILE A 480 -16.23 -8.61 -15.29
N LEU A 481 -17.41 -9.25 -15.35
CA LEU A 481 -18.43 -9.19 -14.29
C LEU A 481 -17.95 -9.77 -12.95
N VAL A 482 -17.04 -10.75 -12.98
CA VAL A 482 -16.46 -11.35 -11.76
C VAL A 482 -15.18 -10.66 -11.31
N LEU A 483 -14.35 -10.17 -12.23
CA LEU A 483 -12.98 -9.72 -11.93
C LEU A 483 -12.84 -8.20 -11.74
N TYR A 484 -13.84 -7.39 -12.12
CA TYR A 484 -13.82 -5.94 -11.82
C TYR A 484 -13.65 -5.57 -10.34
N PRO A 485 -14.10 -6.37 -9.35
CA PRO A 485 -13.93 -6.05 -7.92
C PRO A 485 -12.47 -5.91 -7.51
N TYR A 486 -11.51 -6.61 -8.16
CA TYR A 486 -10.09 -6.47 -7.88
C TYR A 486 -9.59 -5.04 -8.14
N VAL A 487 -9.97 -4.48 -9.29
CA VAL A 487 -9.63 -3.08 -9.65
C VAL A 487 -10.41 -2.11 -8.79
N TYR A 488 -11.70 -2.35 -8.58
CA TYR A 488 -12.56 -1.51 -7.72
C TYR A 488 -11.97 -1.33 -6.33
N LEU A 489 -11.56 -2.42 -5.67
CA LEU A 489 -11.06 -2.40 -4.30
C LEU A 489 -9.79 -1.54 -4.19
N LEU A 490 -8.81 -1.79 -5.05
CA LEU A 490 -7.53 -1.10 -5.01
C LEU A 490 -7.64 0.36 -5.48
N ALA A 491 -8.45 0.64 -6.51
CA ALA A 491 -8.75 2.01 -6.95
C ALA A 491 -9.46 2.80 -5.85
N ARG A 492 -10.43 2.20 -5.16
CA ARG A 492 -11.16 2.85 -4.06
C ARG A 492 -10.26 3.20 -2.89
N VAL A 493 -9.38 2.29 -2.47
CA VAL A 493 -8.39 2.58 -1.42
C VAL A 493 -7.51 3.76 -1.84
N ALA A 494 -7.01 3.75 -3.08
CA ALA A 494 -6.21 4.86 -3.60
C ALA A 494 -6.98 6.20 -3.62
N PHE A 495 -8.26 6.21 -4.02
CA PHE A 495 -9.08 7.43 -3.99
C PHE A 495 -9.39 7.92 -2.57
N LEU A 496 -9.54 7.00 -1.60
CA LEU A 496 -9.76 7.34 -0.20
C LEU A 496 -8.50 7.91 0.48
N GLU A 497 -7.32 7.44 0.08
CA GLU A 497 -6.02 7.87 0.62
C GLU A 497 -5.47 9.14 -0.04
N GLN A 498 -6.12 9.66 -1.08
CA GLN A 498 -5.71 10.90 -1.77
C GLN A 498 -5.86 12.13 -0.87
N SER A 499 -4.85 13.02 -0.92
CA SER A 499 -4.87 14.23 -0.10
C SER A 499 -5.91 15.23 -0.60
N LEU A 500 -6.76 15.71 0.32
CA LEU A 500 -7.76 16.75 0.07
C LEU A 500 -7.13 18.00 -0.56
N CYS A 501 -5.95 18.40 -0.08
CA CYS A 501 -5.26 19.60 -0.57
C CYS A 501 -4.94 19.53 -2.06
N THR A 502 -4.60 18.36 -2.62
CA THR A 502 -4.37 18.20 -4.06
C THR A 502 -5.64 18.34 -4.89
N LEU A 503 -6.76 17.78 -4.40
CA LEU A 503 -8.05 17.88 -5.08
C LEU A 503 -8.63 19.30 -4.98
N GLU A 504 -8.54 19.94 -3.80
CA GLU A 504 -8.96 21.33 -3.60
C GLU A 504 -8.09 22.33 -4.38
N ALA A 505 -6.76 22.14 -4.41
CA ALA A 505 -5.86 22.97 -5.21
C ALA A 505 -6.21 22.89 -6.71
N SER A 506 -6.53 21.69 -7.22
CA SER A 506 -6.97 21.54 -8.61
C SER A 506 -8.25 22.34 -8.90
N ARG A 507 -9.17 22.42 -7.93
CA ARG A 507 -10.42 23.17 -8.04
C ARG A 507 -10.21 24.67 -7.96
N SER A 508 -9.31 25.14 -7.09
CA SER A 508 -8.91 26.55 -7.02
C SER A 508 -8.25 27.03 -8.32
N LEU A 509 -7.63 26.11 -9.07
CA LEU A 509 -7.09 26.34 -10.42
C LEU A 509 -8.14 26.23 -11.54
N GLY A 510 -9.43 26.14 -11.20
CA GLY A 510 -10.54 26.11 -12.17
C GLY A 510 -10.89 24.73 -12.74
N CYS A 511 -10.32 23.64 -12.21
CA CYS A 511 -10.71 22.31 -12.67
C CYS A 511 -12.13 21.95 -12.18
N ASN A 512 -12.99 21.57 -13.13
CA ASN A 512 -14.24 20.90 -12.80
C ASN A 512 -13.96 19.47 -12.24
N PRO A 513 -14.94 18.78 -11.62
CA PRO A 513 -14.72 17.46 -11.02
C PRO A 513 -14.19 16.40 -11.99
N TRP A 514 -14.57 16.46 -13.27
CA TRP A 514 -14.11 15.52 -14.30
C TRP A 514 -12.68 15.81 -14.77
N ASN A 515 -12.32 17.08 -14.90
CA ASN A 515 -10.96 17.51 -15.20
C ASN A 515 -10.04 17.17 -14.01
N SER A 516 -10.51 17.34 -12.78
CA SER A 516 -9.79 16.90 -11.58
C SER A 516 -9.59 15.37 -11.57
N PHE A 517 -10.61 14.61 -11.99
CA PHE A 517 -10.50 13.16 -12.13
C PHE A 517 -9.41 12.75 -13.12
N PHE A 518 -9.47 13.19 -14.37
CA PHE A 518 -8.52 12.75 -15.41
C PHE A 518 -7.11 13.29 -15.21
N THR A 519 -6.97 14.51 -14.68
CA THR A 519 -5.67 15.19 -14.57
C THR A 519 -4.96 14.92 -13.24
N VAL A 520 -5.69 14.66 -12.15
CA VAL A 520 -5.11 14.53 -10.80
C VAL A 520 -5.41 13.17 -10.18
N ALA A 521 -6.69 12.82 -10.04
CA ALA A 521 -7.07 11.63 -9.27
C ALA A 521 -6.64 10.32 -9.96
N LEU A 522 -6.87 10.20 -11.27
CA LEU A 522 -6.57 8.99 -12.03
C LEU A 522 -5.04 8.76 -12.17
N PRO A 523 -4.20 9.77 -12.49
CA PRO A 523 -2.74 9.60 -12.50
C PRO A 523 -2.14 9.24 -11.13
N LEU A 524 -2.73 9.73 -10.03
CA LEU A 524 -2.30 9.35 -8.68
C LEU A 524 -2.75 7.93 -8.30
N ALA A 525 -3.93 7.50 -8.76
CA ALA A 525 -4.44 6.15 -8.53
C ALA A 525 -3.82 5.07 -9.44
N ARG A 526 -3.11 5.47 -10.52
CA ARG A 526 -2.54 4.54 -11.52
C ARG A 526 -1.78 3.32 -10.96
N PRO A 527 -0.96 3.40 -9.88
CA PRO A 527 -0.21 2.23 -9.43
C PRO A 527 -1.12 1.20 -8.75
N ALA A 528 -2.17 1.66 -8.07
CA ALA A 528 -3.17 0.79 -7.45
C ALA A 528 -4.12 0.19 -8.49
N ILE A 529 -4.46 0.95 -9.54
CA ILE A 529 -5.26 0.44 -10.67
C ILE A 529 -4.46 -0.64 -11.41
N ALA A 530 -3.19 -0.38 -11.73
CA ALA A 530 -2.31 -1.35 -12.38
C ALA A 530 -2.13 -2.63 -11.54
N ALA A 531 -2.04 -2.48 -10.22
CA ALA A 531 -2.04 -3.62 -9.29
C ALA A 531 -3.29 -4.48 -9.40
N GLY A 532 -4.47 -3.85 -9.42
CA GLY A 532 -5.75 -4.56 -9.53
C GLY A 532 -5.94 -5.20 -10.89
N LEU A 533 -5.48 -4.51 -11.95
CA LEU A 533 -5.49 -5.03 -13.31
C LEU A 533 -4.62 -6.28 -13.42
N ALA A 534 -3.39 -6.25 -12.89
CA ALA A 534 -2.51 -7.40 -12.93
C ALA A 534 -3.09 -8.63 -12.21
N LEU A 535 -3.78 -8.43 -11.06
CA LEU A 535 -4.49 -9.51 -10.37
C LEU A 535 -5.63 -10.07 -11.23
N ALA A 536 -6.43 -9.20 -11.86
CA ALA A 536 -7.52 -9.62 -12.75
C ALA A 536 -6.99 -10.36 -13.99
N GLU A 537 -5.88 -9.92 -14.59
CA GLU A 537 -5.25 -10.59 -15.74
C GLU A 537 -4.66 -11.96 -15.35
N MET A 538 -4.09 -12.09 -14.16
CA MET A 538 -3.63 -13.40 -13.65
C MET A 538 -4.79 -14.38 -13.46
N GLU A 539 -5.92 -13.93 -12.93
CA GLU A 539 -7.12 -14.77 -12.82
C GLU A 539 -7.73 -15.08 -14.19
N THR A 540 -7.67 -14.14 -15.13
CA THR A 540 -8.12 -14.36 -16.53
C THR A 540 -7.32 -15.45 -17.22
N LEU A 541 -5.99 -15.42 -17.08
CA LEU A 541 -5.12 -16.45 -17.65
C LEU A 541 -5.26 -17.79 -16.92
N ASN A 542 -5.59 -17.76 -15.63
CA ASN A 542 -5.81 -18.97 -14.85
C ASN A 542 -7.18 -19.63 -15.11
N ASP A 543 -8.17 -18.87 -15.59
CA ASP A 543 -9.51 -19.39 -15.80
C ASP A 543 -9.49 -20.50 -16.86
N PHE A 544 -9.94 -21.69 -16.43
CA PHE A 544 -10.11 -22.85 -17.28
C PHE A 544 -11.59 -23.09 -17.58
N GLY A 545 -12.45 -23.02 -16.55
CA GLY A 545 -13.85 -23.45 -16.64
C GLY A 545 -14.70 -22.61 -17.60
N THR A 546 -14.54 -21.27 -17.60
CA THR A 546 -15.32 -20.37 -18.46
C THR A 546 -14.89 -20.54 -19.92
N VAL A 547 -13.57 -20.46 -20.16
CA VAL A 547 -13.00 -20.51 -21.51
C VAL A 547 -13.20 -21.86 -22.17
N GLN A 548 -13.07 -22.96 -21.42
CA GLN A 548 -13.29 -24.30 -21.96
C GLN A 548 -14.78 -24.51 -22.31
N TYR A 549 -15.69 -24.11 -21.43
CA TYR A 549 -17.12 -24.30 -21.65
C TYR A 549 -17.65 -23.52 -22.86
N PHE A 550 -17.11 -22.32 -23.08
CA PHE A 550 -17.40 -21.53 -24.29
C PHE A 550 -16.62 -21.98 -25.53
N GLY A 551 -15.79 -23.02 -25.41
CA GLY A 551 -15.03 -23.58 -26.54
C GLY A 551 -13.92 -22.65 -27.05
N VAL A 552 -13.35 -21.81 -26.17
CA VAL A 552 -12.28 -20.87 -26.52
C VAL A 552 -10.93 -21.52 -26.33
N ASN A 553 -10.16 -21.57 -27.42
CA ASN A 553 -8.80 -22.11 -27.44
C ASN A 553 -7.82 -21.10 -26.82
N THR A 554 -7.43 -21.30 -25.56
CA THR A 554 -6.46 -20.48 -24.82
C THR A 554 -5.26 -21.32 -24.40
N PHE A 555 -4.20 -20.70 -23.85
CA PHE A 555 -3.09 -21.47 -23.28
C PHE A 555 -3.55 -22.48 -22.21
N THR A 556 -4.52 -22.09 -21.38
CA THR A 556 -4.99 -22.92 -20.26
C THR A 556 -5.77 -24.14 -20.76
N THR A 557 -6.62 -23.99 -21.77
CA THR A 557 -7.30 -25.13 -22.41
C THR A 557 -6.34 -25.97 -23.23
N GLY A 558 -5.34 -25.36 -23.88
CA GLY A 558 -4.29 -26.04 -24.63
C GLY A 558 -3.39 -26.94 -23.77
N ILE A 559 -3.02 -26.51 -22.57
CA ILE A 559 -2.25 -27.34 -21.62
C ILE A 559 -3.06 -28.60 -21.24
N TYR A 560 -4.35 -28.42 -20.95
CA TYR A 560 -5.23 -29.53 -20.58
C TYR A 560 -5.46 -30.50 -21.75
N SER A 561 -5.79 -29.99 -22.94
CA SER A 561 -6.05 -30.81 -24.12
C SER A 561 -4.81 -31.57 -24.59
N THR A 562 -3.63 -30.97 -24.52
CA THR A 562 -2.37 -31.65 -24.88
C THR A 562 -2.05 -32.78 -23.92
N TRP A 563 -2.29 -32.59 -22.61
CA TRP A 563 -2.07 -33.64 -21.63
C TRP A 563 -3.11 -34.76 -21.72
N PHE A 564 -4.40 -34.44 -21.57
CA PHE A 564 -5.47 -35.45 -21.44
C PHE A 564 -6.06 -35.89 -22.77
N GLY A 565 -6.13 -34.99 -23.74
CA GLY A 565 -6.64 -35.31 -25.07
C GLY A 565 -5.60 -36.05 -25.93
N MET A 566 -4.35 -35.58 -25.93
CA MET A 566 -3.29 -36.17 -26.76
C MET A 566 -2.36 -37.14 -26.02
N GLY A 567 -2.37 -37.15 -24.68
CA GLY A 567 -1.48 -38.00 -23.88
C GLY A 567 -0.04 -37.49 -23.75
N GLU A 568 0.26 -36.28 -24.25
CA GLU A 568 1.62 -35.74 -24.39
C GLU A 568 2.01 -34.85 -23.20
N ARG A 569 2.52 -35.49 -22.14
CA ARG A 569 2.89 -34.81 -20.89
C ARG A 569 4.02 -33.79 -21.05
N VAL A 570 5.00 -34.08 -21.91
CA VAL A 570 6.16 -33.21 -22.13
C VAL A 570 5.76 -31.95 -22.89
N ALA A 571 4.99 -32.08 -23.96
CA ALA A 571 4.48 -30.94 -24.72
C ALA A 571 3.56 -30.05 -23.87
N ALA A 572 2.71 -30.65 -23.03
CA ALA A 572 1.88 -29.91 -22.08
C ALA A 572 2.72 -29.13 -21.05
N ALA A 573 3.82 -29.71 -20.57
CA ALA A 573 4.75 -29.01 -19.67
C ALA A 573 5.46 -27.83 -20.35
N GLN A 574 5.80 -27.96 -21.63
CA GLN A 574 6.40 -26.88 -22.42
C GLN A 574 5.41 -25.73 -22.67
N LEU A 575 4.15 -26.03 -23.02
CA LEU A 575 3.09 -25.01 -23.09
C LEU A 575 2.89 -24.31 -21.73
N ALA A 576 2.91 -25.08 -20.64
CA ALA A 576 2.83 -24.55 -19.28
C ALA A 576 4.01 -23.62 -18.95
N ALA A 577 5.21 -23.94 -19.43
CA ALA A 577 6.41 -23.12 -19.26
C ALA A 577 6.32 -21.80 -20.06
N CYS A 578 5.78 -21.84 -21.29
CA CYS A 578 5.49 -20.64 -22.08
C CYS A 578 4.52 -19.70 -21.34
N LEU A 579 3.41 -20.23 -20.84
CA LEU A 579 2.44 -19.45 -20.06
C LEU A 579 3.07 -18.89 -18.77
N MET A 580 3.88 -19.68 -18.06
CA MET A 580 4.58 -19.25 -16.86
C MET A 580 5.57 -18.12 -17.12
N LEU A 581 6.34 -18.18 -18.22
CA LEU A 581 7.25 -17.10 -18.62
C LEU A 581 6.49 -15.82 -18.95
N PHE A 582 5.36 -15.95 -19.66
CA PHE A 582 4.50 -14.82 -19.97
C PHE A 582 3.94 -14.15 -18.70
N VAL A 583 3.42 -14.94 -17.76
CA VAL A 583 2.97 -14.44 -16.45
C VAL A 583 4.11 -13.78 -15.67
N LEU A 584 5.32 -14.35 -15.70
CA LEU A 584 6.49 -13.74 -15.06
C LEU A 584 6.82 -12.37 -15.66
N VAL A 585 6.75 -12.22 -16.98
CA VAL A 585 6.91 -10.91 -17.66
C VAL A 585 5.85 -9.92 -17.19
N LEU A 586 4.58 -10.34 -17.09
CA LEU A 586 3.49 -9.51 -16.59
C LEU A 586 3.75 -9.00 -15.16
N ILE A 587 4.17 -9.88 -14.25
CA ILE A 587 4.57 -9.51 -12.89
C ILE A 587 5.75 -8.53 -12.89
N LEU A 588 6.75 -8.73 -13.75
CA LEU A 588 7.91 -7.85 -13.82
C LEU A 588 7.53 -6.46 -14.33
N LEU A 589 6.66 -6.36 -15.33
CA LEU A 589 6.11 -5.11 -15.84
C LEU A 589 5.29 -4.37 -14.77
N GLU A 590 4.46 -5.11 -14.03
CA GLU A 590 3.70 -4.58 -12.90
C GLU A 590 4.63 -4.01 -11.82
N LYS A 591 5.67 -4.73 -11.42
CA LYS A 591 6.63 -4.28 -10.40
C LYS A 591 7.41 -3.06 -10.88
N TRP A 592 7.77 -3.02 -12.16
CA TRP A 592 8.46 -1.88 -12.75
C TRP A 592 7.59 -0.62 -12.74
N SER A 593 6.31 -0.76 -13.08
CA SER A 593 5.32 0.33 -12.99
C SER A 593 5.22 0.91 -11.57
N ARG A 594 5.25 0.06 -10.53
CA ARG A 594 5.21 0.52 -9.12
C ARG A 594 6.48 1.25 -8.67
N ARG A 595 7.67 0.91 -9.20
CA ARG A 595 8.95 1.51 -8.77
C ARG A 595 9.04 3.01 -9.07
N GLN A 596 8.35 3.48 -10.10
CA GLN A 596 8.31 4.88 -10.53
C GLN A 596 7.36 5.76 -9.68
N ALA A 597 6.61 5.18 -8.72
CA ALA A 597 5.48 5.84 -8.08
C ALA A 597 5.52 5.84 -6.53
N ARG A 598 6.71 5.88 -5.91
CA ARG A 598 6.84 6.15 -4.46
C ARG A 598 6.57 7.63 -4.18
N TYR A 599 5.31 8.02 -4.24
CA TYR A 599 4.87 9.33 -3.74
C TYR A 599 4.84 9.26 -2.22
N TYR A 600 5.66 10.07 -1.55
CA TYR A 600 5.65 10.19 -0.09
C TYR A 600 4.37 10.90 0.33
N GLN A 601 3.40 10.14 0.84
CA GLN A 601 2.22 10.70 1.47
C GLN A 601 2.62 11.25 2.83
N THR A 602 2.47 12.57 3.00
CA THR A 602 2.51 13.19 4.33
C THR A 602 1.25 12.74 5.04
N ALA A 603 1.39 12.06 6.19
CA ALA A 603 0.29 11.71 7.07
C ALA A 603 -0.38 13.00 7.58
N SER A 604 -1.31 13.54 6.80
CA SER A 604 -2.17 14.65 7.16
C SER A 604 -3.43 14.09 7.81
N GLN A 605 -3.87 14.76 8.87
CA GLN A 605 -5.02 14.39 9.70
C GLN A 605 -6.27 14.03 8.89
N GLN A 606 -6.97 12.99 9.34
CA GLN A 606 -8.23 12.46 8.81
C GLN A 606 -9.32 13.54 8.71
N HIS A 607 -9.38 14.26 7.60
CA HIS A 607 -10.57 15.02 7.22
C HIS A 607 -11.40 14.16 6.24
N GLN A 608 -12.69 14.04 6.51
CA GLN A 608 -13.62 13.29 5.65
C GLN A 608 -13.72 13.96 4.27
N LEU A 609 -13.58 13.18 3.19
CA LEU A 609 -13.72 13.68 1.82
C LEU A 609 -15.11 14.31 1.60
N PRO A 610 -15.22 15.60 1.21
CA PRO A 610 -16.50 16.22 0.89
C PRO A 610 -17.02 15.62 -0.42
N LYS A 611 -17.94 14.66 -0.31
CA LYS A 611 -18.56 13.98 -1.44
C LYS A 611 -19.44 14.94 -2.27
N TYR A 612 -19.33 14.90 -3.59
CA TYR A 612 -20.15 15.65 -4.56
C TYR A 612 -21.63 15.28 -4.45
N GLN A 613 -22.52 16.27 -4.31
CA GLN A 613 -23.96 16.02 -4.38
C GLN A 613 -24.39 15.94 -5.85
N LEU A 614 -24.95 14.80 -6.25
CA LEU A 614 -25.50 14.60 -7.59
C LEU A 614 -26.98 15.02 -7.61
N GLY A 615 -27.38 15.78 -8.62
CA GLY A 615 -28.80 16.01 -8.92
C GLY A 615 -29.51 14.72 -9.33
N PHE A 616 -30.85 14.70 -9.33
CA PHE A 616 -31.66 13.49 -9.48
C PHE A 616 -31.26 12.60 -10.67
N VAL A 617 -31.21 13.14 -11.90
CA VAL A 617 -30.86 12.37 -13.11
C VAL A 617 -29.46 11.77 -13.02
N ARG A 618 -28.48 12.55 -12.58
CA ARG A 618 -27.09 12.07 -12.41
C ARG A 618 -26.98 11.05 -11.28
N GLY A 619 -27.79 11.20 -10.23
CA GLY A 619 -27.91 10.25 -9.14
C GLY A 619 -28.47 8.91 -9.59
N VAL A 620 -29.49 8.90 -10.45
CA VAL A 620 -30.05 7.67 -11.05
C VAL A 620 -29.02 7.01 -11.97
N LEU A 621 -28.33 7.76 -12.82
CA LEU A 621 -27.26 7.20 -13.67
C LEU A 621 -26.12 6.60 -12.85
N ALA A 622 -25.69 7.27 -11.77
CA ALA A 622 -24.68 6.74 -10.86
C ALA A 622 -25.16 5.46 -10.15
N TRP A 623 -26.44 5.40 -9.77
CA TRP A 623 -27.07 4.21 -9.21
C TRP A 623 -27.05 3.06 -10.21
N ILE A 624 -27.50 3.28 -11.45
CA ILE A 624 -27.51 2.25 -12.51
C ILE A 624 -26.09 1.76 -12.79
N ALA A 625 -25.12 2.66 -12.90
CA ALA A 625 -23.72 2.32 -13.15
C ALA A 625 -23.10 1.43 -12.05
N CYS A 626 -23.56 1.57 -10.80
CA CYS A 626 -23.13 0.70 -9.69
C CYS A 626 -23.99 -0.57 -9.57
N PHE A 627 -25.28 -0.46 -9.88
CA PHE A 627 -26.22 -1.57 -9.75
C PHE A 627 -26.02 -2.63 -10.82
N VAL A 628 -25.83 -2.25 -12.09
CA VAL A 628 -25.75 -3.19 -13.21
C VAL A 628 -24.61 -4.20 -13.06
N PRO A 629 -23.34 -3.80 -12.78
CA PRO A 629 -22.26 -4.76 -12.60
C PRO A 629 -22.46 -5.69 -11.40
N PHE A 630 -23.01 -5.17 -10.30
CA PHE A 630 -23.37 -5.98 -9.13
C PHE A 630 -24.51 -6.96 -9.44
N ALA A 631 -25.54 -6.48 -10.13
CA ALA A 631 -26.72 -7.27 -10.44
C ALA A 631 -26.37 -8.42 -11.38
N LEU A 632 -25.65 -8.12 -12.46
CA LEU A 632 -25.25 -9.13 -13.45
C LEU A 632 -24.14 -10.06 -12.91
N GLY A 633 -23.18 -9.53 -12.16
CA GLY A 633 -22.08 -10.34 -11.63
C GLY A 633 -22.44 -11.24 -10.46
N PHE A 634 -23.55 -11.01 -9.78
CA PHE A 634 -23.86 -11.72 -8.54
C PHE A 634 -25.36 -11.91 -8.27
N LEU A 635 -26.16 -10.84 -8.29
CA LEU A 635 -27.56 -10.90 -7.85
C LEU A 635 -28.42 -11.81 -8.74
N VAL A 636 -28.35 -11.61 -10.06
CA VAL A 636 -29.10 -12.37 -11.06
C VAL A 636 -28.70 -13.85 -11.06
N PRO A 637 -27.42 -14.22 -11.24
CA PRO A 637 -27.03 -15.64 -11.23
C PRO A 637 -27.25 -16.28 -9.85
N GLY A 638 -27.03 -15.56 -8.75
CA GLY A 638 -27.28 -16.06 -7.40
C GLY A 638 -28.74 -16.35 -7.12
N ILE A 639 -29.66 -15.45 -7.50
CA ILE A 639 -31.10 -15.69 -7.40
C ILE A 639 -31.52 -16.85 -8.30
N TYR A 640 -30.99 -16.93 -9.52
CA TYR A 640 -31.30 -18.01 -10.45
C TYR A 640 -30.93 -19.38 -9.88
N LEU A 641 -29.69 -19.54 -9.40
CA LEU A 641 -29.22 -20.76 -8.74
C LEU A 641 -30.05 -21.10 -7.49
N LEU A 642 -30.42 -20.09 -6.69
CA LEU A 642 -31.27 -20.27 -5.52
C LEU A 642 -32.66 -20.79 -5.90
N CYS A 643 -33.30 -20.19 -6.91
CA CYS A 643 -34.60 -20.62 -7.41
C CYS A 643 -34.56 -22.06 -7.96
N MET A 644 -33.53 -22.41 -8.73
CA MET A 644 -33.34 -23.77 -9.24
C MET A 644 -33.14 -24.79 -8.11
N THR A 645 -32.31 -24.45 -7.12
CA THR A 645 -32.03 -25.31 -5.96
C THR A 645 -33.29 -25.53 -5.14
N ILE A 646 -34.05 -24.48 -4.83
CA ILE A 646 -35.28 -24.59 -4.02
C ILE A 646 -36.35 -25.38 -4.76
N SER A 647 -36.49 -25.19 -6.08
CA SER A 647 -37.52 -25.88 -6.88
C SER A 647 -37.23 -27.38 -7.04
N ASN A 648 -35.95 -27.78 -6.93
CA ASN A 648 -35.50 -29.17 -7.13
C ASN A 648 -34.72 -29.67 -5.90
N ALA A 649 -35.16 -29.30 -4.69
CA ALA A 649 -34.40 -29.52 -3.46
C ALA A 649 -34.13 -31.01 -3.17
N GLU A 650 -35.12 -31.89 -3.42
CA GLU A 650 -34.97 -33.34 -3.19
C GLU A 650 -33.94 -33.98 -4.12
N GLU A 651 -33.85 -33.52 -5.37
CA GLU A 651 -32.89 -34.03 -6.36
C GLU A 651 -31.49 -33.47 -6.13
N THR A 652 -31.40 -32.19 -5.76
CA THR A 652 -30.13 -31.44 -5.66
C THR A 652 -29.44 -31.55 -4.30
N LEU A 653 -30.18 -31.72 -3.20
CA LEU A 653 -29.66 -31.85 -1.82
C LEU A 653 -29.68 -33.31 -1.33
N ASN A 654 -29.12 -34.21 -2.14
CA ASN A 654 -29.02 -35.63 -1.84
C ASN A 654 -27.75 -35.98 -1.04
N ASP A 655 -27.56 -37.26 -0.70
CA ASP A 655 -26.39 -37.73 0.05
C ASP A 655 -25.05 -37.41 -0.65
N SER A 656 -25.04 -37.46 -1.99
CA SER A 656 -23.85 -37.10 -2.78
C SER A 656 -23.48 -35.63 -2.63
N PHE A 657 -24.44 -34.71 -2.48
CA PHE A 657 -24.16 -33.31 -2.17
C PHE A 657 -23.38 -33.15 -0.87
N PHE A 658 -23.78 -33.85 0.20
CA PHE A 658 -23.11 -33.78 1.50
C PHE A 658 -21.71 -34.40 1.47
N GLU A 659 -21.50 -35.47 0.70
CA GLU A 659 -20.18 -36.04 0.47
C GLU A 659 -19.24 -35.05 -0.24
N LEU A 660 -19.71 -34.44 -1.34
CA LEU A 660 -18.94 -33.44 -2.10
C LEU A 660 -18.61 -32.22 -1.25
N ALA A 661 -19.58 -31.75 -0.45
CA ALA A 661 -19.36 -30.66 0.49
C ALA A 661 -18.30 -31.05 1.53
N THR A 662 -18.37 -32.24 2.10
CA THR A 662 -17.40 -32.74 3.07
C THR A 662 -16.00 -32.80 2.48
N ASN A 663 -15.84 -33.34 1.27
CA ASN A 663 -14.56 -33.41 0.57
C ASN A 663 -13.95 -32.02 0.34
N SER A 664 -14.75 -31.08 -0.16
CA SER A 664 -14.36 -29.68 -0.35
C SER A 664 -13.94 -29.01 0.96
N PHE A 665 -14.72 -29.19 2.04
CA PHE A 665 -14.42 -28.63 3.36
C PHE A 665 -13.14 -29.21 3.97
N ILE A 666 -12.92 -30.52 3.88
CA ILE A 666 -11.69 -31.17 4.36
C ILE A 666 -10.47 -30.57 3.66
N LEU A 667 -10.50 -30.48 2.32
CA LEU A 667 -9.40 -29.90 1.55
C LEU A 667 -9.14 -28.44 1.92
N ALA A 668 -10.19 -27.63 2.02
CA ALA A 668 -10.09 -26.21 2.32
C ALA A 668 -9.56 -25.96 3.75
N ILE A 669 -10.02 -26.72 4.76
CA ILE A 669 -9.54 -26.61 6.14
C ILE A 669 -8.08 -27.04 6.25
N LEU A 670 -7.71 -28.20 5.69
CA LEU A 670 -6.34 -28.71 5.76
C LEU A 670 -5.37 -27.77 5.05
N SER A 671 -5.72 -27.32 3.85
CA SER A 671 -4.88 -26.41 3.07
C SER A 671 -4.74 -25.05 3.75
N ALA A 672 -5.83 -24.48 4.28
CA ALA A 672 -5.77 -23.23 5.04
C ALA A 672 -4.92 -23.38 6.31
N ALA A 673 -5.06 -24.48 7.06
CA ALA A 673 -4.27 -24.73 8.26
C ALA A 673 -2.76 -24.87 7.96
N ILE A 674 -2.39 -25.62 6.94
CA ILE A 674 -0.99 -25.83 6.55
C ILE A 674 -0.40 -24.56 5.94
N ALA A 675 -1.14 -23.86 5.07
CA ALA A 675 -0.72 -22.57 4.52
C ALA A 675 -0.48 -21.56 5.65
N MET A 676 -1.38 -21.48 6.62
CA MET A 676 -1.22 -20.62 7.80
C MET A 676 0.03 -20.97 8.61
N LEU A 677 0.30 -22.26 8.83
CA LEU A 677 1.49 -22.71 9.53
C LEU A 677 2.77 -22.27 8.79
N PHE A 678 2.84 -22.51 7.48
CA PHE A 678 3.99 -22.12 6.66
C PHE A 678 4.15 -20.61 6.57
N SER A 679 3.07 -19.86 6.32
CA SER A 679 3.09 -18.40 6.31
C SER A 679 3.57 -17.81 7.64
N LEU A 680 3.13 -18.37 8.78
CA LEU A 680 3.57 -17.94 10.10
C LEU A 680 5.07 -18.20 10.30
N MET A 681 5.54 -19.39 9.94
CA MET A 681 6.96 -19.74 10.04
C MET A 681 7.84 -18.85 9.15
N MET A 682 7.41 -18.58 7.93
CA MET A 682 8.13 -17.75 6.96
C MET A 682 8.17 -16.28 7.39
N ALA A 683 7.01 -15.70 7.72
CA ALA A 683 6.92 -14.29 8.16
C ALA A 683 7.67 -14.05 9.47
N TYR A 684 7.57 -14.97 10.44
CA TYR A 684 8.32 -14.86 11.69
C TYR A 684 9.82 -15.10 11.49
N GLY A 685 10.20 -16.01 10.59
CA GLY A 685 11.58 -16.22 10.18
C GLY A 685 12.22 -14.94 9.63
N GLU A 686 11.53 -14.22 8.74
CA GLU A 686 12.00 -12.94 8.21
C GLU A 686 12.19 -11.88 9.29
N ARG A 687 11.25 -11.81 10.23
CA ARG A 687 11.30 -10.88 11.37
C ARG A 687 12.49 -11.16 12.28
N LEU A 688 12.81 -12.42 12.53
CA LEU A 688 13.94 -12.79 13.39
C LEU A 688 15.30 -12.52 12.72
N GLN A 689 15.45 -12.84 11.44
CA GLN A 689 16.72 -12.73 10.71
C GLN A 689 16.50 -12.25 9.27
N PRO A 690 16.48 -10.93 9.03
CA PRO A 690 16.30 -10.37 7.70
C PRO A 690 17.60 -10.46 6.89
N ASN A 691 17.95 -11.66 6.42
CA ASN A 691 19.08 -11.89 5.52
C ASN A 691 18.63 -12.03 4.05
N LEU A 692 19.56 -11.93 3.10
CA LEU A 692 19.25 -12.00 1.67
C LEU A 692 18.60 -13.33 1.28
N GLY A 693 19.07 -14.45 1.84
CA GLY A 693 18.53 -15.78 1.57
C GLY A 693 17.07 -15.93 2.01
N MET A 694 16.72 -15.40 3.19
CA MET A 694 15.37 -15.38 3.74
C MET A 694 14.43 -14.55 2.87
N ARG A 695 14.84 -13.32 2.51
CA ARG A 695 14.06 -12.46 1.61
C ARG A 695 13.85 -13.08 0.24
N LEU A 696 14.87 -13.76 -0.30
CA LEU A 696 14.78 -14.44 -1.58
C LEU A 696 13.85 -15.67 -1.50
N ALA A 697 14.01 -16.50 -0.47
CA ALA A 697 13.18 -17.68 -0.22
C ALA A 697 11.69 -17.30 -0.11
N ILE A 698 11.38 -16.28 0.69
CA ILE A 698 10.02 -15.77 0.86
C ILE A 698 9.47 -15.20 -0.45
N ARG A 699 10.28 -14.44 -1.18
CA ARG A 699 9.89 -13.91 -2.48
C ARG A 699 9.60 -15.01 -3.50
N ILE A 700 10.39 -16.08 -3.54
CA ILE A 700 10.16 -17.24 -4.41
C ILE A 700 8.85 -17.93 -4.03
N ALA A 701 8.64 -18.22 -2.75
CA ALA A 701 7.40 -18.84 -2.29
C ALA A 701 6.15 -18.00 -2.58
N SER A 702 6.26 -16.67 -2.54
CA SER A 702 5.14 -15.77 -2.87
C SER A 702 4.80 -15.70 -4.36
N MET A 703 5.64 -16.21 -5.27
CA MET A 703 5.36 -16.18 -6.71
C MET A 703 4.25 -17.15 -7.12
N GLY A 704 3.98 -18.17 -6.30
CA GLY A 704 3.06 -19.26 -6.61
C GLY A 704 1.62 -18.83 -6.91
N TYR A 705 1.17 -17.69 -6.35
CA TYR A 705 -0.16 -17.14 -6.64
C TYR A 705 -0.39 -16.80 -8.10
N ALA A 706 0.68 -16.39 -8.80
CA ALA A 706 0.56 -16.04 -10.20
C ALA A 706 0.49 -17.27 -11.12
N ILE A 707 0.76 -18.47 -10.61
CA ILE A 707 0.89 -19.66 -11.44
C ILE A 707 -0.50 -20.26 -11.71
N PRO A 708 -0.90 -20.45 -12.98
CA PRO A 708 -2.16 -21.06 -13.32
C PRO A 708 -2.30 -22.49 -12.76
N GLY A 709 -3.50 -22.89 -12.33
CA GLY A 709 -3.76 -24.20 -11.74
C GLY A 709 -3.45 -25.37 -12.68
N SER A 710 -3.65 -25.19 -13.99
CA SER A 710 -3.21 -26.16 -15.00
C SER A 710 -1.69 -26.35 -15.01
N VAL A 711 -0.94 -25.25 -14.90
CA VAL A 711 0.54 -25.26 -14.82
C VAL A 711 1.01 -25.90 -13.52
N ILE A 712 0.37 -25.59 -12.39
CA ILE A 712 0.67 -26.23 -11.10
C ILE A 712 0.41 -27.73 -11.18
N ALA A 713 -0.68 -28.16 -11.82
CA ALA A 713 -1.02 -29.57 -11.93
C ALA A 713 0.05 -30.36 -12.69
N VAL A 714 0.52 -29.83 -13.84
CA VAL A 714 1.65 -30.38 -14.57
C VAL A 714 2.90 -30.41 -13.68
N GLY A 715 3.21 -29.29 -13.04
CA GLY A 715 4.40 -29.12 -12.21
C GLY A 715 4.41 -29.95 -10.94
N VAL A 716 3.26 -30.41 -10.44
CA VAL A 716 3.15 -31.22 -9.23
C VAL A 716 3.10 -32.71 -9.59
N LEU A 717 2.20 -33.12 -10.49
CA LEU A 717 1.96 -34.53 -10.77
C LEU A 717 3.16 -35.24 -11.39
N ILE A 718 3.87 -34.60 -12.33
CA ILE A 718 5.02 -35.24 -12.98
C ILE A 718 6.12 -35.53 -11.95
N PRO A 719 6.66 -34.55 -11.20
CA PRO A 719 7.73 -34.84 -10.24
C PRO A 719 7.26 -35.71 -9.06
N MET A 720 6.02 -35.53 -8.56
CA MET A 720 5.51 -36.42 -7.51
C MET A 720 5.35 -37.86 -7.97
N GLY A 721 4.88 -38.09 -9.20
CA GLY A 721 4.78 -39.43 -9.77
C GLY A 721 6.16 -40.08 -9.94
N HIS A 722 7.18 -39.32 -10.34
CA HIS A 722 8.56 -39.82 -10.37
C HIS A 722 9.07 -40.17 -8.97
N PHE A 723 8.76 -39.34 -7.97
CA PHE A 723 9.12 -39.60 -6.58
C PHE A 723 8.44 -40.87 -6.04
N ASP A 724 7.13 -41.01 -6.22
CA ASP A 724 6.38 -42.19 -5.77
C ASP A 724 6.90 -43.48 -6.42
N ASN A 725 7.15 -43.47 -7.73
CA ASN A 725 7.69 -44.63 -8.44
C ASN A 725 9.13 -44.96 -8.00
N ALA A 726 9.96 -43.94 -7.75
CA ALA A 726 11.31 -44.12 -7.24
C ALA A 726 11.27 -44.72 -5.82
N LEU A 727 10.42 -44.19 -4.95
CA LEU A 727 10.23 -44.70 -3.58
C LEU A 727 9.69 -46.13 -3.59
N ASP A 728 8.70 -46.44 -4.43
CA ASP A 728 8.14 -47.79 -4.57
C ASP A 728 9.19 -48.78 -5.08
N SER A 729 10.00 -48.40 -6.09
CA SER A 729 11.09 -49.24 -6.58
C SER A 729 12.15 -49.51 -5.50
N TRP A 730 12.47 -48.51 -4.68
CA TRP A 730 13.41 -48.66 -3.57
C TRP A 730 12.84 -49.54 -2.45
N MET A 731 11.58 -49.33 -2.06
CA MET A 731 10.91 -50.12 -1.02
C MET A 731 10.73 -51.58 -1.42
N ARG A 732 10.39 -51.84 -2.69
CA ARG A 732 10.30 -53.20 -3.23
C ARG A 732 11.65 -53.90 -3.25
N SER A 733 12.72 -53.20 -3.63
CA SER A 733 14.06 -53.77 -3.69
C SER A 733 14.73 -53.96 -2.33
N THR A 734 14.42 -53.12 -1.34
CA THR A 734 15.04 -53.18 -0.01
C THR A 734 14.22 -53.93 1.04
N LEU A 735 12.90 -53.79 1.01
CA LEU A 735 11.99 -54.30 2.05
C LEU A 735 10.93 -55.28 1.53
N GLY A 736 10.83 -55.48 0.20
CA GLY A 736 9.83 -56.36 -0.42
C GLY A 736 8.38 -55.84 -0.32
N ILE A 737 8.20 -54.57 0.08
CA ILE A 737 6.87 -53.96 0.28
C ILE A 737 6.58 -53.05 -0.92
N SER A 738 5.41 -53.22 -1.54
CA SER A 738 4.89 -52.29 -2.56
C SER A 738 4.20 -51.12 -1.87
N THR A 739 4.69 -49.90 -2.08
CA THR A 739 4.05 -48.69 -1.56
C THR A 739 3.00 -48.12 -2.50
N GLY A 740 3.11 -48.41 -3.81
CA GLY A 740 2.26 -47.79 -4.82
C GLY A 740 2.42 -46.25 -4.84
N LEU A 741 1.36 -45.55 -5.25
CA LEU A 741 1.34 -44.09 -5.37
C LEU A 741 0.95 -43.42 -4.05
N LEU A 742 1.88 -43.33 -3.10
CA LEU A 742 1.60 -42.80 -1.76
C LEU A 742 1.19 -41.32 -1.76
N LEU A 743 1.92 -40.45 -2.47
CA LEU A 743 1.67 -39.01 -2.47
C LEU A 743 0.72 -38.59 -3.60
N SER A 744 1.01 -39.07 -4.82
CA SER A 744 0.26 -38.73 -6.04
C SER A 744 -1.08 -39.45 -6.15
N GLY A 745 -1.26 -40.59 -5.48
CA GLY A 745 -2.52 -41.33 -5.45
C GLY A 745 -3.49 -40.89 -4.35
N THR A 746 -3.13 -39.91 -3.52
CA THR A 746 -3.93 -39.42 -2.39
C THR A 746 -4.20 -37.92 -2.49
N ILE A 747 -4.99 -37.36 -1.57
CA ILE A 747 -5.26 -35.92 -1.51
C ILE A 747 -4.00 -35.07 -1.22
N THR A 748 -2.87 -35.69 -0.86
CA THR A 748 -1.62 -35.00 -0.55
C THR A 748 -1.08 -34.19 -1.73
N ALA A 749 -1.11 -34.73 -2.94
CA ALA A 749 -0.70 -33.99 -4.13
C ALA A 749 -1.60 -32.76 -4.38
N LEU A 750 -2.89 -32.88 -4.11
CA LEU A 750 -3.85 -31.79 -4.26
C LEU A 750 -3.64 -30.70 -3.21
N ILE A 751 -3.45 -31.06 -1.93
CA ILE A 751 -3.09 -30.11 -0.86
C ILE A 751 -1.78 -29.41 -1.20
N TYR A 752 -0.77 -30.14 -1.70
CA TYR A 752 0.49 -29.55 -2.10
C TYR A 752 0.33 -28.54 -3.26
N ALA A 753 -0.47 -28.84 -4.26
CA ALA A 753 -0.81 -27.91 -5.33
C ALA A 753 -1.50 -26.64 -4.80
N TYR A 754 -2.43 -26.78 -3.85
CA TYR A 754 -3.07 -25.64 -3.18
C TYR A 754 -2.07 -24.82 -2.35
N LEU A 755 -1.11 -25.46 -1.68
CA LEU A 755 -0.05 -24.73 -0.96
C LEU A 755 0.81 -23.93 -1.93
N VAL A 756 1.18 -24.50 -3.07
CA VAL A 756 1.95 -23.79 -4.10
C VAL A 756 1.20 -22.55 -4.57
N ARG A 757 -0.12 -22.66 -4.79
CA ARG A 757 -0.95 -21.55 -5.29
C ARG A 757 -1.28 -20.50 -4.22
N PHE A 758 -1.79 -20.92 -3.07
CA PHE A 758 -2.46 -20.04 -2.11
C PHE A 758 -1.60 -19.60 -0.92
N LEU A 759 -0.37 -20.12 -0.77
CA LEU A 759 0.52 -19.71 0.31
C LEU A 759 0.83 -18.20 0.31
N ALA A 760 0.93 -17.58 -0.88
CA ALA A 760 1.22 -16.15 -0.97
C ALA A 760 0.10 -15.28 -0.37
N VAL A 761 -1.17 -15.70 -0.51
CA VAL A 761 -2.33 -15.00 0.05
C VAL A 761 -2.29 -15.01 1.57
N ALA A 762 -2.03 -16.18 2.18
CA ALA A 762 -1.84 -16.30 3.62
C ALA A 762 -0.60 -15.53 4.10
N LEU A 763 0.52 -15.61 3.38
CA LEU A 763 1.77 -14.96 3.74
C LEU A 763 1.61 -13.44 3.80
N GLY A 764 1.00 -12.82 2.78
CA GLY A 764 0.78 -11.37 2.77
C GLY A 764 -0.13 -10.89 3.92
N ALA A 765 -1.17 -11.65 4.25
CA ALA A 765 -2.08 -11.32 5.36
C ALA A 765 -1.41 -11.48 6.74
N VAL A 766 -0.60 -12.53 6.92
CA VAL A 766 0.18 -12.77 8.13
C VAL A 766 1.27 -11.71 8.31
N GLU A 767 2.02 -11.38 7.25
CA GLU A 767 3.07 -10.36 7.27
C GLU A 767 2.51 -8.97 7.62
N SER A 768 1.39 -8.59 6.99
CA SER A 768 0.67 -7.34 7.33
C SER A 768 0.23 -7.28 8.79
N SER A 769 -0.18 -8.41 9.36
CA SER A 769 -0.60 -8.50 10.76
C SER A 769 0.59 -8.48 11.73
N LEU A 770 1.69 -9.15 11.38
CA LEU A 770 2.92 -9.22 12.18
C LEU A 770 3.63 -7.85 12.22
N ASN A 771 3.63 -7.12 11.10
CA ASN A 771 4.22 -5.79 11.00
C ASN A 771 3.53 -4.74 11.90
N LYS A 772 2.31 -5.00 12.37
CA LYS A 772 1.62 -4.15 13.36
C LYS A 772 2.12 -4.36 14.79
N ILE A 773 2.82 -5.46 15.05
CA ILE A 773 3.34 -5.79 16.39
C ILE A 773 4.73 -5.18 16.56
N LYS A 774 4.88 -4.30 17.55
CA LYS A 774 6.13 -3.60 17.85
C LYS A 774 7.26 -4.58 18.20
N PRO A 775 8.49 -4.39 17.67
CA PRO A 775 9.65 -5.22 18.00
C PRO A 775 9.96 -5.30 19.51
N SER A 776 9.64 -4.27 20.28
CA SER A 776 9.84 -4.25 21.74
C SER A 776 9.15 -5.39 22.50
N LEU A 777 8.08 -5.97 21.94
CA LEU A 777 7.41 -7.13 22.53
C LEU A 777 8.25 -8.41 22.41
N ASP A 778 9.08 -8.53 21.36
CA ASP A 778 10.04 -9.63 21.23
C ASP A 778 11.11 -9.57 22.33
N ASP A 779 11.63 -8.37 22.60
CA ASP A 779 12.66 -8.14 23.61
C ASP A 779 12.12 -8.34 25.04
N ALA A 780 10.88 -7.90 25.30
CA ALA A 780 10.20 -8.14 26.57
C ALA A 780 9.97 -9.64 26.80
N ALA A 781 9.52 -10.38 25.78
CA ALA A 781 9.34 -11.82 25.88
C ALA A 781 10.66 -12.55 26.14
N ARG A 782 11.75 -12.18 25.46
CA ARG A 782 13.09 -12.73 25.72
C ARG A 782 13.59 -12.41 27.14
N SER A 783 13.31 -11.21 27.65
CA SER A 783 13.68 -10.83 29.03
C SER A 783 12.92 -11.64 30.09
N LEU A 784 11.73 -12.14 29.76
CA LEU A 784 10.95 -13.06 30.59
C LEU A 784 11.37 -14.53 30.43
N GLY A 785 12.45 -14.82 29.70
CA GLY A 785 12.98 -16.17 29.49
C GLY A 785 12.30 -16.96 28.36
N TYR A 786 11.45 -16.33 27.54
CA TYR A 786 10.84 -17.01 26.39
C TYR A 786 11.82 -17.14 25.22
N ASN A 787 11.92 -18.35 24.66
CA ASN A 787 12.61 -18.61 23.40
C ASN A 787 11.76 -18.17 22.20
N ALA A 788 12.34 -18.09 21.00
CA ALA A 788 11.66 -17.58 19.80
C ALA A 788 10.36 -18.32 19.47
N THR A 789 10.32 -19.64 19.60
CA THR A 789 9.10 -20.44 19.40
C THR A 789 8.05 -20.15 20.47
N SER A 790 8.43 -20.01 21.74
CA SER A 790 7.49 -19.65 22.81
C SER A 790 6.95 -18.24 22.64
N THR A 791 7.79 -17.29 22.21
CA THR A 791 7.36 -15.91 21.89
C THR A 791 6.35 -15.91 20.74
N LEU A 792 6.59 -16.70 19.68
CA LEU A 792 5.64 -16.87 18.59
C LEU A 792 4.28 -17.38 19.09
N VAL A 793 4.28 -18.50 19.82
CA VAL A 793 3.05 -19.20 20.22
C VAL A 793 2.29 -18.47 21.33
N LYS A 794 2.98 -17.93 22.33
CA LYS A 794 2.34 -17.32 23.52
C LYS A 794 2.08 -15.83 23.39
N VAL A 795 2.78 -15.12 22.51
CA VAL A 795 2.65 -13.66 22.37
C VAL A 795 2.11 -13.29 21.00
N HIS A 796 2.79 -13.65 19.91
CA HIS A 796 2.41 -13.20 18.57
C HIS A 796 1.11 -13.83 18.07
N VAL A 797 0.95 -15.15 18.19
CA VAL A 797 -0.25 -15.85 17.71
C VAL A 797 -1.54 -15.30 18.36
N PRO A 798 -1.64 -15.13 19.70
CA PRO A 798 -2.82 -14.52 20.31
C PRO A 798 -3.10 -13.10 19.83
N LEU A 799 -2.07 -12.25 19.69
CA LEU A 799 -2.19 -10.87 19.22
C LEU A 799 -2.58 -10.79 17.74
N MET A 800 -2.18 -11.76 16.93
CA MET A 800 -2.47 -11.84 15.50
C MET A 800 -3.72 -12.68 15.17
N SER A 801 -4.39 -13.28 16.16
CA SER A 801 -5.53 -14.18 15.96
C SER A 801 -6.57 -13.66 14.96
N GLY A 802 -6.92 -12.37 15.06
CA GLY A 802 -7.85 -11.72 14.13
C GLY A 802 -7.29 -11.54 12.71
N GLY A 803 -5.98 -11.39 12.54
CA GLY A 803 -5.32 -11.34 11.23
C GLY A 803 -5.16 -12.74 10.62
N MET A 804 -4.82 -13.72 11.46
CA MET A 804 -4.69 -15.13 11.10
C MET A 804 -6.02 -15.73 10.65
N LEU A 805 -7.13 -15.40 11.32
CA LEU A 805 -8.47 -15.83 10.89
C LEU A 805 -8.79 -15.29 9.49
N THR A 806 -8.50 -14.01 9.21
CA THR A 806 -8.69 -13.42 7.89
C THR A 806 -7.90 -14.18 6.82
N ALA A 807 -6.62 -14.46 7.11
CA ALA A 807 -5.73 -15.18 6.19
C ALA A 807 -6.23 -16.61 5.93
N ALA A 808 -6.64 -17.34 6.97
CA ALA A 808 -7.21 -18.67 6.86
C ALA A 808 -8.51 -18.69 6.05
N MET A 809 -9.41 -17.72 6.28
CA MET A 809 -10.67 -17.61 5.55
C MET A 809 -10.47 -17.34 4.05
N LEU A 810 -9.49 -16.50 3.69
CA LEU A 810 -9.17 -16.22 2.29
C LEU A 810 -8.68 -17.48 1.56
N VAL A 811 -7.71 -18.19 2.15
CA VAL A 811 -7.23 -19.46 1.57
C VAL A 811 -8.34 -20.50 1.51
N PHE A 812 -9.15 -20.62 2.56
CA PHE A 812 -10.28 -21.55 2.61
C PHE A 812 -11.24 -21.31 1.43
N VAL A 813 -11.66 -20.06 1.20
CA VAL A 813 -12.58 -19.73 0.10
C VAL A 813 -11.93 -19.93 -1.27
N ASP A 814 -10.66 -19.58 -1.42
CA ASP A 814 -9.94 -19.77 -2.68
C ASP A 814 -9.79 -21.25 -3.04
N VAL A 815 -9.55 -22.12 -2.05
CA VAL A 815 -9.51 -23.58 -2.25
C VAL A 815 -10.89 -24.14 -2.61
N MET A 816 -11.96 -23.65 -1.97
CA MET A 816 -13.34 -24.10 -2.24
C MET A 816 -13.77 -23.88 -3.69
N LYS A 817 -13.30 -22.80 -4.32
CA LYS A 817 -13.63 -22.45 -5.71
C LYS A 817 -12.61 -22.95 -6.75
N GLU A 818 -11.50 -23.54 -6.32
CA GLU A 818 -10.41 -23.94 -7.22
C GLU A 818 -10.81 -25.16 -8.05
N LEU A 819 -10.89 -24.96 -9.37
CA LEU A 819 -11.30 -25.99 -10.33
C LEU A 819 -10.10 -26.59 -11.06
N SER A 820 -9.23 -25.75 -11.63
CA SER A 820 -8.24 -26.16 -12.63
C SER A 820 -7.23 -27.17 -12.09
N ALA A 821 -6.62 -26.89 -10.93
CA ALA A 821 -5.69 -27.82 -10.30
C ALA A 821 -6.42 -29.09 -9.80
N THR A 822 -7.60 -28.91 -9.22
CA THR A 822 -8.41 -29.99 -8.64
C THR A 822 -8.86 -31.01 -9.68
N LEU A 823 -9.32 -30.55 -10.83
CA LEU A 823 -9.77 -31.41 -11.93
C LEU A 823 -8.65 -32.31 -12.46
N VAL A 824 -7.39 -31.87 -12.36
CA VAL A 824 -6.26 -32.63 -12.90
C VAL A 824 -5.63 -33.55 -11.85
N ILE A 825 -5.54 -33.11 -10.58
CA ILE A 825 -4.73 -33.76 -9.55
C ILE A 825 -5.55 -34.69 -8.64
N ARG A 826 -6.88 -34.52 -8.57
CA ARG A 826 -7.71 -35.27 -7.61
C ARG A 826 -7.50 -36.79 -7.74
N PRO A 827 -7.46 -37.53 -6.61
CA PRO A 827 -7.41 -38.98 -6.64
C PRO A 827 -8.75 -39.56 -7.11
N PHE A 828 -8.75 -40.85 -7.46
CA PHE A 828 -9.96 -41.56 -7.88
C PHE A 828 -11.05 -41.51 -6.80
N ASN A 829 -12.30 -41.33 -7.22
CA ASN A 829 -13.48 -41.22 -6.36
C ASN A 829 -13.42 -40.09 -5.31
N PHE A 830 -12.62 -39.05 -5.55
CA PHE A 830 -12.56 -37.89 -4.67
C PHE A 830 -12.94 -36.64 -5.46
N ASP A 831 -14.23 -36.43 -5.66
CA ASP A 831 -14.76 -35.24 -6.29
C ASP A 831 -15.06 -34.15 -5.26
N THR A 832 -14.93 -32.90 -5.69
CA THR A 832 -15.23 -31.70 -4.90
C THR A 832 -16.45 -31.01 -5.50
N LEU A 833 -17.04 -30.05 -4.75
CA LEU A 833 -18.14 -29.23 -5.26
C LEU A 833 -17.77 -28.58 -6.62
N ALA A 834 -16.59 -27.96 -6.74
CA ALA A 834 -16.16 -27.28 -7.97
C ALA A 834 -16.07 -28.25 -9.17
N VAL A 835 -15.46 -29.43 -8.95
CA VAL A 835 -15.33 -30.45 -10.00
C VAL A 835 -16.69 -30.98 -10.42
N ARG A 836 -17.58 -31.24 -9.46
CA ARG A 836 -18.90 -31.78 -9.78
C ARG A 836 -19.79 -30.76 -10.50
N VAL A 837 -19.74 -29.48 -10.12
CA VAL A 837 -20.42 -28.42 -10.87
C VAL A 837 -19.93 -28.41 -12.32
N TYR A 838 -18.62 -28.46 -12.51
CA TYR A 838 -18.03 -28.51 -13.84
C TYR A 838 -18.51 -29.71 -14.66
N GLN A 839 -18.56 -30.91 -14.06
CA GLN A 839 -19.05 -32.13 -14.73
C GLN A 839 -20.53 -32.01 -15.09
N TYR A 840 -21.39 -31.66 -14.14
CA TYR A 840 -22.82 -31.49 -14.39
C TYR A 840 -23.11 -30.41 -15.43
N ALA A 841 -22.38 -29.29 -15.41
CA ALA A 841 -22.54 -28.26 -16.42
C ALA A 841 -22.05 -28.72 -17.80
N SER A 842 -20.93 -29.46 -17.86
CA SER A 842 -20.43 -30.02 -19.12
C SER A 842 -21.36 -31.09 -19.70
N ASP A 843 -22.10 -31.80 -18.84
CA ASP A 843 -23.13 -32.77 -19.21
C ASP A 843 -24.51 -32.12 -19.46
N GLU A 844 -24.60 -30.79 -19.50
CA GLU A 844 -25.85 -30.00 -19.67
C GLU A 844 -26.90 -30.23 -18.55
N ARG A 845 -26.49 -30.78 -17.40
CA ARG A 845 -27.32 -31.05 -16.21
C ARG A 845 -27.28 -29.89 -15.21
N LEU A 846 -27.70 -28.71 -15.66
CA LEU A 846 -27.55 -27.45 -14.90
C LEU A 846 -28.42 -27.39 -13.63
N VAL A 847 -29.54 -28.11 -13.60
CA VAL A 847 -30.39 -28.25 -12.39
C VAL A 847 -29.61 -28.91 -11.26
N GLU A 848 -28.92 -30.02 -11.53
CA GLU A 848 -28.14 -30.75 -10.53
C GLU A 848 -26.88 -30.00 -10.10
N ALA A 849 -26.33 -29.17 -11.00
CA ALA A 849 -25.21 -28.27 -10.68
C ALA A 849 -25.61 -27.14 -9.71
N SER A 850 -26.90 -26.83 -9.58
CA SER A 850 -27.36 -25.61 -8.90
C SER A 850 -27.04 -25.56 -7.41
N ALA A 851 -27.27 -26.65 -6.66
CA ALA A 851 -26.98 -26.68 -5.21
C ALA A 851 -25.48 -26.65 -4.90
N PRO A 852 -24.61 -27.47 -5.54
CA PRO A 852 -23.16 -27.33 -5.38
C PRO A 852 -22.63 -25.94 -5.77
N ALA A 853 -23.13 -25.35 -6.87
CA ALA A 853 -22.77 -24.00 -7.30
C ALA A 853 -23.15 -22.95 -6.26
N LEU A 854 -24.39 -23.01 -5.76
CA LEU A 854 -24.89 -22.09 -4.73
C LEU A 854 -24.09 -22.22 -3.43
N ALA A 855 -23.72 -23.44 -3.02
CA ALA A 855 -22.88 -23.66 -1.84
C ALA A 855 -21.51 -22.97 -1.95
N ILE A 856 -20.86 -23.03 -3.13
CA ILE A 856 -19.61 -22.32 -3.40
C ILE A 856 -19.81 -20.80 -3.27
N VAL A 857 -20.88 -20.26 -3.86
CA VAL A 857 -21.21 -18.82 -3.78
C VAL A 857 -21.46 -18.38 -2.33
N VAL A 858 -22.27 -19.13 -1.58
CA VAL A 858 -22.61 -18.82 -0.17
C VAL A 858 -21.35 -18.77 0.69
N VAL A 859 -20.46 -19.75 0.53
CA VAL A 859 -19.17 -19.78 1.24
C VAL A 859 -18.27 -18.61 0.82
N GLY A 860 -18.27 -18.25 -0.47
CA GLY A 860 -17.52 -17.12 -1.02
C GLY A 860 -17.95 -15.75 -0.49
N ILE A 861 -19.19 -15.60 -0.01
CA ILE A 861 -19.70 -14.35 0.57
C ILE A 861 -19.06 -14.05 1.94
N ILE A 862 -18.64 -15.09 2.68
CA ILE A 862 -18.21 -14.96 4.08
C ILE A 862 -17.04 -13.96 4.25
N PRO A 863 -15.93 -14.03 3.46
CA PRO A 863 -14.85 -13.05 3.56
C PRO A 863 -15.30 -11.63 3.22
N VAL A 864 -16.23 -11.46 2.27
CA VAL A 864 -16.74 -10.14 1.86
C VAL A 864 -17.53 -9.48 2.99
N ILE A 865 -18.41 -10.25 3.65
CA ILE A 865 -19.16 -9.78 4.83
C ILE A 865 -18.19 -9.41 5.96
N PHE A 866 -17.22 -10.28 6.23
CA PHE A 866 -16.26 -10.06 7.30
C PHE A 866 -15.40 -8.80 7.08
N LEU A 867 -14.90 -8.60 5.85
CA LEU A 867 -14.15 -7.41 5.45
C LEU A 867 -15.00 -6.15 5.62
N SER A 868 -16.25 -6.17 5.15
CA SER A 868 -17.20 -5.06 5.27
C SER A 868 -17.46 -4.70 6.74
N TRP A 869 -17.67 -5.72 7.60
CA TRP A 869 -17.88 -5.52 9.03
C TRP A 869 -16.69 -4.86 9.72
N ARG A 870 -15.46 -5.26 9.39
CA ARG A 870 -14.24 -4.63 9.94
C ARG A 870 -14.08 -3.17 9.53
N ILE A 871 -14.34 -2.85 8.27
CA ILE A 871 -14.28 -1.47 7.75
C ILE A 871 -15.35 -0.59 8.41
N ALA A 872 -16.54 -1.13 8.65
CA ALA A 872 -17.61 -0.42 9.35
C ALA A 872 -17.23 -0.13 10.82
N LYS A 873 -16.63 -1.11 11.52
CA LYS A 873 -16.23 -0.96 12.93
C LYS A 873 -15.14 0.09 13.12
N SER A 874 -14.16 0.17 12.23
CA SER A 874 -13.10 1.19 12.30
C SER A 874 -13.62 2.63 12.10
N ARG A 875 -14.78 2.81 11.47
CA ARG A 875 -15.43 4.12 11.28
C ARG A 875 -16.27 4.57 12.49
N SER A 876 -16.65 3.65 13.38
CA SER A 876 -17.51 3.94 14.54
C SER A 876 -16.74 4.37 15.80
N THR A 877 -15.42 4.20 15.80
CA THR A 877 -14.51 4.52 16.91
C THR A 877 -13.75 5.84 16.74
N THR A 878 -14.14 6.63 15.74
CA THR A 878 -13.72 8.02 15.46
C THR A 878 -14.99 8.84 15.31
#